data_AF-A0AAD8YB24-F1
#
_entry.id   AF-A0AAD8YB24-F1
#
_cell.length_a   1.000
_cell.length_b   1.000
_cell.length_c   1.000
_cell.angle_alpha   90.00
_cell.angle_beta   90.00
_cell.angle_gamma   90.00
#
_symmetry.space_group_name_H-M   'P 1'
#
loop_
_entity.id
_entity.type
_entity.pdbx_description
1 polymer ?
#
loop_
_entity_poly.entity_id
_entity_poly.type
_entity_poly.pdbx_seq_one_letter_code
_entity_poly.pdbx_strand_id
1 'polypeptide(L)'
;MATPSNCDVPNGGADSADDFVETPKLVTVEAETRPDFKELQSIERKRREILLRVSLLLFPCINDGYYVPESMYGFSKACSGRIQDVAGLAKTQLPVELGEKLVRHFNAAHIAGYVGLNAIGMGSPYSKTFFFDHYNAENNLLTPGEMKILSHHDMDNSGLCMKELITWCQLDVAQARKDGHIDSYQEKFMHDKILAFRAAMDGMYDYTDQPPHFFYIHFLVLLSALYLPLFAIDTAFTGGWGAEKAIGLDVLQGIIVFLQCIFVVGLRSLGTKMIDPYGDDLEDLSVINYVEGTLEICATIMKSKQPAKELLSTRILLVETMPKELESRRALRNARRVLIKAGTSVVANDDGRPSLTRLGSICEQIAELHRNGVQIIMVSSGATGMGKRLMRKHGRMNMTMAEVASFGESIDQLSNADQGGGAQRTRSESGDAMSESANRGYTEGDLFSDNDSLAALCARSFACDLCILLTDVDGVFDRPPSEKGAKLLSFYSQEQSVGIGEKSKHGRGGMASKISAAQSAVKPGSKTRACVVVSGTDLNAIRSLTSKAYDGTDQGEPKGTLFATPGSPLEQQALKEIAAAKLNSEVSISEDARKMATASRDEARKLQSLPHSERKAILYAVADALEAQKDTLLKANAIDLENAEKDGTSTQLVSRLKLTDSKLATLSSGIRQIADQSDPLGVVKAKREVADGLTLSQITVPIGVLMIIFESRPDSMPQISALALASGNGLLLKGGKEAAHSNEAIHKVIGDAVEAGSGGKIKRDIIALVTSRGQVADMLKLDDVVDLVIPRGSNALVSYIKANTRIPVLGHADGVCHVYVDKSANDAAVISKIVVDAKTDYPSACNAMETLLLHKDTLQTVAMPVLMNLRASGVKVLGGPKAMSSGLCDVPAKEMKCEYGDLTCMVEIVDDMDQAIDWIHKYGSGHTEAIVCADDSDAGEEFLQRVDAACVFKNASTRFADGYRFGLGAEVGISTGRIHARGPVGVEGLLTVKWQLRSADGINYVGEFGGDNPTKKYTHKELM
;
A
#
# COMPACT_ATOMS: atom_id res chain seq x y z
N MET A 1 -2.57 -36.53 -68.30
CA MET A 1 -3.52 -37.53 -67.75
C MET A 1 -4.62 -36.73 -67.07
N ALA A 2 -5.63 -36.34 -67.86
CA ALA A 2 -6.93 -37.02 -67.98
C ALA A 2 -7.87 -36.54 -66.85
N THR A 3 -8.56 -35.41 -67.01
CA THR A 3 -9.89 -35.18 -67.63
C THR A 3 -11.09 -35.63 -66.79
N PRO A 4 -12.24 -34.93 -66.93
CA PRO A 4 -13.21 -34.65 -65.88
C PRO A 4 -14.58 -35.34 -66.13
N SER A 5 -15.61 -35.01 -65.34
CA SER A 5 -17.00 -35.34 -65.65
C SER A 5 -17.89 -34.09 -65.78
N ASN A 6 -18.18 -33.75 -67.04
CA ASN A 6 -19.40 -33.20 -67.67
C ASN A 6 -20.69 -33.21 -66.83
N CYS A 7 -21.76 -32.48 -67.13
CA CYS A 7 -22.16 -31.35 -67.99
C CYS A 7 -23.66 -31.20 -67.67
N ASP A 8 -24.21 -29.99 -67.69
CA ASP A 8 -25.42 -29.66 -68.48
C ASP A 8 -25.75 -28.16 -68.38
N VAL A 9 -26.01 -27.59 -69.55
CA VAL A 9 -26.36 -26.21 -69.95
C VAL A 9 -27.72 -26.40 -70.69
N PRO A 10 -28.69 -25.46 -70.83
CA PRO A 10 -28.39 -24.16 -71.43
C PRO A 10 -29.33 -22.96 -71.24
N ASN A 11 -28.91 -21.88 -71.90
CA ASN A 11 -29.60 -20.66 -72.36
C ASN A 11 -29.42 -19.44 -71.46
N GLY A 12 -28.90 -18.30 -71.90
CA GLY A 12 -28.59 -17.82 -73.25
C GLY A 12 -28.81 -16.30 -73.26
N GLY A 13 -27.89 -15.53 -73.85
CA GLY A 13 -28.06 -14.09 -74.06
C GLY A 13 -26.74 -13.33 -73.95
N ALA A 14 -26.21 -12.97 -75.12
CA ALA A 14 -24.92 -12.32 -75.33
C ALA A 14 -25.07 -10.79 -75.53
N ASP A 15 -23.90 -10.15 -75.69
CA ASP A 15 -23.62 -8.80 -76.20
C ASP A 15 -23.71 -7.66 -75.16
N SER A 16 -22.73 -6.76 -74.98
CA SER A 16 -21.51 -6.44 -75.73
C SER A 16 -20.58 -5.57 -74.86
N ALA A 17 -19.30 -5.56 -75.21
CA ALA A 17 -18.24 -4.73 -74.65
C ALA A 17 -18.23 -3.32 -75.28
N ASP A 18 -17.91 -2.28 -74.49
CA ASP A 18 -16.72 -1.42 -74.67
C ASP A 18 -16.84 -0.06 -73.95
N ASP A 19 -15.74 0.26 -73.25
CA ASP A 19 -15.07 1.54 -73.06
C ASP A 19 -15.61 2.73 -72.22
N PHE A 20 -14.81 3.00 -71.18
CA PHE A 20 -14.20 4.28 -70.75
C PHE A 20 -15.05 5.56 -70.50
N VAL A 21 -14.97 6.00 -69.22
CA VAL A 21 -14.72 7.37 -68.73
C VAL A 21 -15.93 8.24 -68.30
N GLU A 22 -15.74 8.84 -67.12
CA GLU A 22 -16.27 10.10 -66.56
C GLU A 22 -17.47 10.13 -65.58
N THR A 23 -17.12 10.54 -64.34
CA THR A 23 -17.86 11.35 -63.35
C THR A 23 -19.12 10.79 -62.66
N PRO A 24 -19.19 10.79 -61.31
CA PRO A 24 -20.43 10.51 -60.61
C PRO A 24 -21.30 11.78 -60.57
N LYS A 25 -22.39 11.78 -61.35
CA LYS A 25 -23.51 12.72 -61.21
C LYS A 25 -24.42 12.30 -60.05
N LEU A 26 -24.84 13.29 -59.26
CA LEU A 26 -25.90 13.17 -58.26
C LEU A 26 -27.17 12.56 -58.88
N VAL A 27 -27.68 11.50 -58.26
CA VAL A 27 -29.07 11.04 -58.47
C VAL A 27 -29.90 11.56 -57.30
N THR A 28 -30.78 12.50 -57.62
CA THR A 28 -31.94 12.90 -56.83
C THR A 28 -32.89 11.71 -56.68
N VAL A 29 -33.18 11.29 -55.45
CA VAL A 29 -34.29 10.39 -55.14
C VAL A 29 -35.53 11.27 -54.90
N GLU A 30 -36.50 11.16 -55.81
CA GLU A 30 -37.82 11.76 -55.69
C GLU A 30 -38.63 11.15 -54.55
N ALA A 31 -39.57 11.96 -54.08
CA ALA A 31 -40.34 11.80 -52.86
C ALA A 31 -41.49 10.79 -52.97
N GLU A 32 -41.39 9.72 -52.19
CA GLU A 32 -42.47 8.87 -51.67
C GLU A 32 -41.87 8.23 -50.40
N THR A 33 -42.34 8.33 -49.16
CA THR A 33 -43.61 8.69 -48.51
C THR A 33 -43.22 9.23 -47.13
N ARG A 34 -43.50 10.51 -46.82
CA ARG A 34 -43.32 11.00 -45.44
C ARG A 34 -44.33 10.28 -44.54
N PRO A 35 -43.92 9.65 -43.43
CA PRO A 35 -44.87 9.09 -42.48
C PRO A 35 -45.76 10.23 -41.96
N ASP A 36 -47.08 9.99 -41.90
CA ASP A 36 -48.02 10.97 -41.36
C ASP A 36 -47.53 11.36 -39.95
N PHE A 37 -47.48 12.66 -39.65
CA PHE A 37 -46.95 13.19 -38.39
C PHE A 37 -47.70 12.60 -37.18
N LYS A 38 -48.96 12.20 -37.39
CA LYS A 38 -49.77 11.45 -36.41
C LYS A 38 -49.31 10.01 -36.21
N GLU A 39 -48.76 9.37 -37.23
CA GLU A 39 -48.24 8.01 -37.19
C GLU A 39 -46.90 7.96 -36.43
N LEU A 40 -46.02 8.94 -36.66
CA LEU A 40 -44.79 9.11 -35.88
C LEU A 40 -45.08 9.38 -34.40
N GLN A 41 -46.04 10.27 -34.09
CA GLN A 41 -46.47 10.48 -32.71
C GLN A 41 -47.15 9.24 -32.10
N SER A 42 -47.87 8.45 -32.89
CA SER A 42 -48.46 7.17 -32.45
C SER A 42 -47.38 6.14 -32.11
N ILE A 43 -46.34 6.04 -32.95
CA ILE A 43 -45.19 5.15 -32.74
C ILE A 43 -44.41 5.59 -31.50
N GLU A 44 -44.18 6.88 -31.31
CA GLU A 44 -43.53 7.41 -30.11
C GLU A 44 -44.35 7.15 -28.85
N ARG A 45 -45.68 7.31 -28.93
CA ARG A 45 -46.58 7.05 -27.80
C ARG A 45 -46.60 5.56 -27.44
N LYS A 46 -46.65 4.67 -28.44
CA LYS A 46 -46.51 3.22 -28.25
C LYS A 46 -45.14 2.85 -27.69
N ARG A 47 -44.06 3.48 -28.17
CA ARG A 47 -42.69 3.27 -27.67
C ARG A 47 -42.57 3.68 -26.21
N ARG A 48 -43.14 4.83 -25.82
CA ARG A 48 -43.22 5.30 -24.42
C ARG A 48 -44.06 4.35 -23.56
N GLU A 49 -45.18 3.87 -24.06
CA GLU A 49 -46.04 2.93 -23.32
C GLU A 49 -45.39 1.56 -23.11
N ILE A 50 -44.69 1.03 -24.12
CA ILE A 50 -43.92 -0.21 -24.03
C ILE A 50 -42.79 -0.05 -23.02
N LEU A 51 -42.04 1.06 -23.10
CA LEU A 51 -40.97 1.35 -22.14
C LEU A 51 -41.50 1.49 -20.72
N LEU A 52 -42.62 2.19 -20.51
CA LEU A 52 -43.23 2.31 -19.18
C LEU A 52 -43.70 0.96 -18.62
N ARG A 53 -44.29 0.11 -19.48
CA ARG A 53 -44.72 -1.25 -19.10
C ARG A 53 -43.52 -2.15 -18.79
N VAL A 54 -42.44 -2.05 -19.55
CA VAL A 54 -41.17 -2.78 -19.28
C VAL A 54 -40.55 -2.29 -17.96
N SER A 55 -40.53 -0.98 -17.71
CA SER A 55 -40.05 -0.43 -16.43
C SER A 55 -40.92 -0.85 -15.24
N LEU A 56 -42.24 -0.89 -15.40
CA LEU A 56 -43.19 -1.36 -14.37
C LEU A 56 -43.15 -2.89 -14.17
N LEU A 57 -42.77 -3.67 -15.18
CA LEU A 57 -42.53 -5.11 -15.07
C LEU A 57 -41.19 -5.42 -14.39
N LEU A 58 -40.17 -4.58 -14.59
CA LEU A 58 -38.85 -4.75 -13.98
C LEU A 58 -38.81 -4.30 -12.52
N PHE A 59 -39.68 -3.36 -12.11
CA PHE A 59 -39.68 -2.80 -10.75
C PHE A 59 -39.97 -3.84 -9.64
N PRO A 60 -40.92 -4.78 -9.80
CA PRO A 60 -41.12 -5.88 -8.84
C PRO A 60 -39.99 -6.92 -8.87
N CYS A 61 -39.44 -7.24 -10.05
CA CYS A 61 -38.33 -8.18 -10.20
C CYS A 61 -37.04 -7.71 -9.48
N ILE A 62 -36.86 -6.40 -9.32
CA ILE A 62 -35.71 -5.81 -8.60
C ILE A 62 -35.82 -6.02 -7.08
N ASN A 63 -37.03 -6.14 -6.53
CA ASN A 63 -37.22 -6.21 -5.07
C ASN A 63 -37.24 -7.64 -4.52
N ASP A 64 -37.78 -8.62 -5.28
CA ASP A 64 -37.83 -10.03 -4.85
C ASP A 64 -36.76 -10.92 -5.54
N GLY A 65 -36.18 -10.50 -6.68
CA GLY A 65 -35.27 -11.32 -7.50
C GLY A 65 -33.83 -11.48 -6.99
N TYR A 66 -33.43 -10.78 -5.92
CA TYR A 66 -32.09 -10.89 -5.33
C TYR A 66 -31.97 -12.05 -4.32
N TYR A 67 -33.06 -12.43 -3.65
CA TYR A 67 -33.03 -13.40 -2.55
C TYR A 67 -32.81 -14.84 -3.02
N VAL A 68 -33.34 -15.19 -4.20
CA VAL A 68 -33.35 -16.57 -4.68
C VAL A 68 -31.96 -17.05 -5.14
N PRO A 69 -31.22 -16.33 -6.01
CA PRO A 69 -29.89 -16.76 -6.44
C PRO A 69 -28.87 -16.75 -5.29
N GLU A 70 -28.99 -15.80 -4.36
CA GLU A 70 -28.13 -15.76 -3.17
C GLU A 70 -28.39 -16.95 -2.24
N SER A 71 -29.67 -17.30 -2.04
CA SER A 71 -30.05 -18.46 -1.22
C SER A 71 -29.57 -19.76 -1.86
N MET A 72 -29.77 -19.95 -3.17
CA MET A 72 -29.28 -21.13 -3.90
C MET A 72 -27.76 -21.25 -3.85
N TYR A 73 -27.02 -20.15 -4.03
CA TYR A 73 -25.57 -20.15 -3.86
C TYR A 73 -25.15 -20.44 -2.41
N GLY A 74 -25.89 -19.90 -1.44
CA GLY A 74 -25.70 -20.18 -0.02
C GLY A 74 -25.90 -21.65 0.34
N PHE A 75 -26.95 -22.28 -0.19
CA PHE A 75 -27.23 -23.71 -0.01
C PHE A 75 -26.20 -24.57 -0.72
N SER A 76 -25.85 -24.25 -1.97
CA SER A 76 -24.78 -24.92 -2.71
C SER A 76 -23.50 -24.89 -1.88
N LYS A 77 -23.01 -23.71 -1.46
CA LYS A 77 -21.81 -23.55 -0.62
C LYS A 77 -21.89 -24.31 0.71
N ALA A 78 -23.06 -24.32 1.35
CA ALA A 78 -23.27 -25.10 2.56
C ALA A 78 -23.05 -26.60 2.29
N CYS A 79 -23.49 -27.12 1.14
CA CYS A 79 -23.28 -28.52 0.76
C CYS A 79 -21.78 -28.90 0.72
N SER A 80 -20.93 -28.20 -0.04
CA SER A 80 -19.48 -28.51 -0.07
C SER A 80 -18.82 -28.33 1.29
N GLY A 81 -19.20 -27.29 2.05
CA GLY A 81 -18.71 -27.12 3.42
C GLY A 81 -19.01 -28.31 4.33
N ARG A 82 -20.23 -28.89 4.23
CA ARG A 82 -20.59 -30.09 5.00
C ARG A 82 -19.86 -31.34 4.51
N ILE A 83 -19.65 -31.46 3.21
CA ILE A 83 -18.91 -32.59 2.62
C ILE A 83 -17.45 -32.58 3.10
N GLN A 84 -16.83 -31.41 3.14
CA GLN A 84 -15.47 -31.23 3.66
C GLN A 84 -15.38 -31.46 5.17
N ASP A 85 -16.35 -30.98 5.96
CA ASP A 85 -16.47 -31.27 7.40
C ASP A 85 -16.48 -32.79 7.64
N VAL A 86 -17.34 -33.54 6.91
CA VAL A 86 -17.46 -35.00 7.04
C VAL A 86 -16.18 -35.71 6.59
N ALA A 87 -15.52 -35.26 5.53
CA ALA A 87 -14.24 -35.83 5.11
C ALA A 87 -13.13 -35.64 6.17
N GLY A 88 -13.06 -34.47 6.80
CA GLY A 88 -12.14 -34.23 7.91
C GLY A 88 -12.43 -35.11 9.13
N LEU A 89 -13.71 -35.27 9.48
CA LEU A 89 -14.13 -36.13 10.59
C LEU A 89 -13.88 -37.61 10.28
N ALA A 90 -14.24 -38.07 9.09
CA ALA A 90 -14.00 -39.43 8.63
C ALA A 90 -12.49 -39.77 8.67
N LYS A 91 -11.64 -38.88 8.16
CA LYS A 91 -10.19 -39.06 8.20
C LYS A 91 -9.63 -39.13 9.62
N THR A 92 -10.17 -38.36 10.55
CA THR A 92 -9.62 -38.25 11.91
C THR A 92 -10.18 -39.30 12.88
N GLN A 93 -11.42 -39.75 12.66
CA GLN A 93 -12.16 -40.56 13.64
C GLN A 93 -12.38 -42.00 13.17
N LEU A 94 -12.45 -42.25 11.85
CA LEU A 94 -12.76 -43.56 11.29
C LEU A 94 -11.51 -44.30 10.77
N PRO A 95 -11.53 -45.65 10.74
CA PRO A 95 -10.57 -46.42 9.97
C PRO A 95 -10.56 -45.99 8.50
N VAL A 96 -9.40 -46.11 7.83
CA VAL A 96 -9.21 -45.63 6.45
C VAL A 96 -10.29 -46.16 5.50
N GLU A 97 -10.55 -47.47 5.53
CA GLU A 97 -11.52 -48.13 4.64
C GLU A 97 -12.96 -47.62 4.86
N LEU A 98 -13.38 -47.44 6.12
CA LEU A 98 -14.71 -46.97 6.46
C LEU A 98 -14.87 -45.46 6.22
N GLY A 99 -13.81 -44.69 6.47
CA GLY A 99 -13.77 -43.26 6.18
C GLY A 99 -13.80 -42.97 4.68
N GLU A 100 -13.06 -43.74 3.89
CA GLU A 100 -13.10 -43.65 2.42
C GLU A 100 -14.48 -44.05 1.88
N LYS A 101 -15.10 -45.09 2.45
CA LYS A 101 -16.46 -45.50 2.09
C LYS A 101 -17.49 -44.40 2.38
N LEU A 102 -17.45 -43.82 3.57
CA LEU A 102 -18.35 -42.74 3.97
C LEU A 102 -18.20 -41.51 3.05
N VAL A 103 -16.97 -41.08 2.78
CA VAL A 103 -16.71 -39.91 1.93
C VAL A 103 -17.12 -40.15 0.48
N ARG A 104 -16.91 -41.36 -0.05
CA ARG A 104 -17.39 -41.75 -1.38
C ARG A 104 -18.91 -41.70 -1.48
N HIS A 105 -19.64 -42.25 -0.51
CA HIS A 105 -21.10 -42.18 -0.46
C HIS A 105 -21.62 -40.73 -0.36
N PHE A 106 -20.95 -39.89 0.41
CA PHE A 106 -21.35 -38.49 0.61
C PHE A 106 -21.10 -37.64 -0.66
N ASN A 107 -20.00 -37.90 -1.37
CA ASN A 107 -19.74 -37.30 -2.68
C ASN A 107 -20.71 -37.81 -3.76
N ALA A 108 -21.06 -39.10 -3.74
CA ALA A 108 -22.11 -39.62 -4.63
C ALA A 108 -23.46 -38.93 -4.34
N ALA A 109 -23.82 -38.73 -3.07
CA ALA A 109 -25.04 -38.04 -2.70
C ALA A 109 -25.09 -36.59 -3.21
N HIS A 110 -23.94 -35.89 -3.20
CA HIS A 110 -23.80 -34.54 -3.74
C HIS A 110 -24.08 -34.47 -5.23
N ILE A 111 -23.49 -35.38 -6.01
CA ILE A 111 -23.63 -35.39 -7.48
C ILE A 111 -25.03 -35.87 -7.87
N ALA A 112 -25.55 -36.94 -7.26
CA ALA A 112 -26.93 -37.39 -7.45
C ALA A 112 -27.95 -36.30 -7.08
N GLY A 113 -27.58 -35.47 -6.09
CA GLY A 113 -28.35 -34.31 -5.67
C GLY A 113 -28.54 -33.28 -6.77
N TYR A 114 -27.49 -32.95 -7.53
CA TYR A 114 -27.59 -32.05 -8.69
C TYR A 114 -28.30 -32.69 -9.88
N VAL A 115 -28.10 -33.99 -10.12
CA VAL A 115 -28.82 -34.71 -11.19
C VAL A 115 -30.33 -34.71 -10.93
N GLY A 116 -30.77 -34.94 -9.68
CA GLY A 116 -32.19 -34.94 -9.35
C GLY A 116 -32.87 -33.56 -9.35
N LEU A 117 -32.11 -32.45 -9.41
CA LEU A 117 -32.67 -31.10 -9.60
C LEU A 117 -33.16 -30.88 -11.05
N ASN A 118 -32.81 -31.78 -11.97
CA ASN A 118 -33.09 -31.71 -13.40
C ASN A 118 -34.52 -32.12 -13.81
N ALA A 119 -35.45 -32.24 -12.86
CA ALA A 119 -36.80 -32.75 -13.11
C ALA A 119 -37.70 -31.83 -13.98
N ILE A 120 -37.17 -30.77 -14.59
CA ILE A 120 -37.92 -29.81 -15.42
C ILE A 120 -37.16 -29.54 -16.74
N GLY A 121 -37.16 -30.50 -17.66
CA GLY A 121 -36.86 -30.25 -19.08
C GLY A 121 -35.89 -31.24 -19.71
N MET A 122 -36.36 -31.97 -20.73
CA MET A 122 -35.52 -32.84 -21.56
C MET A 122 -34.39 -32.03 -22.22
N GLY A 123 -33.13 -32.30 -21.86
CA GLY A 123 -31.95 -31.74 -22.57
C GLY A 123 -30.81 -31.20 -21.70
N SER A 124 -30.89 -31.24 -20.37
CA SER A 124 -29.80 -30.73 -19.51
C SER A 124 -28.52 -31.61 -19.55
N PRO A 125 -27.33 -30.99 -19.50
CA PRO A 125 -26.05 -31.70 -19.43
C PRO A 125 -25.85 -32.45 -18.09
N TYR A 126 -26.64 -32.14 -17.05
CA TYR A 126 -26.55 -32.72 -15.71
C TYR A 126 -27.41 -33.97 -15.53
N SER A 127 -27.41 -34.87 -16.52
CA SER A 127 -28.15 -36.14 -16.44
C SER A 127 -27.33 -37.23 -15.74
N LYS A 128 -28.00 -38.30 -15.34
CA LYS A 128 -27.34 -39.51 -14.83
C LYS A 128 -26.27 -39.99 -15.81
N THR A 129 -26.59 -40.04 -17.09
CA THR A 129 -25.69 -40.57 -18.14
C THR A 129 -24.49 -39.68 -18.39
N PHE A 130 -24.66 -38.35 -18.47
CA PHE A 130 -23.57 -37.44 -18.85
C PHE A 130 -22.81 -36.86 -17.66
N PHE A 131 -23.39 -36.89 -16.46
CA PHE A 131 -22.83 -36.24 -15.27
C PHE A 131 -22.54 -37.23 -14.15
N PHE A 132 -23.56 -37.91 -13.62
CA PHE A 132 -23.36 -38.82 -12.50
C PHE A 132 -22.46 -40.01 -12.87
N ASP A 133 -22.75 -40.68 -13.99
CA ASP A 133 -21.99 -41.84 -14.45
C ASP A 133 -20.55 -41.45 -14.83
N HIS A 134 -20.33 -40.22 -15.32
CA HIS A 134 -19.01 -39.66 -15.61
C HIS A 134 -18.16 -39.54 -14.34
N TYR A 135 -18.62 -38.78 -13.34
CA TYR A 135 -17.86 -38.60 -12.09
C TYR A 135 -17.76 -39.88 -11.28
N ASN A 136 -18.77 -40.76 -11.34
CA ASN A 136 -18.71 -42.06 -10.69
C ASN A 136 -17.58 -42.92 -11.28
N ALA A 137 -17.43 -42.94 -12.61
CA ALA A 137 -16.37 -43.68 -13.30
C ALA A 137 -14.98 -43.08 -13.03
N GLU A 138 -14.86 -41.76 -13.01
CA GLU A 138 -13.57 -41.08 -12.79
C GLU A 138 -13.09 -41.19 -11.33
N ASN A 139 -14.00 -41.04 -10.36
CA ASN A 139 -13.66 -40.93 -8.94
C ASN A 139 -13.96 -42.20 -8.14
N ASN A 140 -14.44 -43.27 -8.78
CA ASN A 140 -14.81 -44.55 -8.16
C ASN A 140 -15.74 -44.37 -6.95
N LEU A 141 -16.80 -43.57 -7.09
CA LEU A 141 -17.65 -43.18 -5.97
C LEU A 141 -18.47 -44.38 -5.46
N LEU A 142 -19.15 -45.10 -6.35
CA LEU A 142 -19.99 -46.25 -6.03
C LEU A 142 -19.53 -47.49 -6.80
N THR A 143 -19.53 -48.63 -6.11
CA THR A 143 -19.23 -49.93 -6.72
C THR A 143 -20.34 -50.38 -7.67
N PRO A 144 -20.07 -51.33 -8.59
CA PRO A 144 -21.11 -51.89 -9.46
C PRO A 144 -22.29 -52.51 -8.70
N GLY A 145 -22.04 -53.06 -7.50
CA GLY A 145 -23.08 -53.60 -6.62
C GLY A 145 -23.97 -52.51 -6.02
N GLU A 146 -23.37 -51.42 -5.54
CA GLU A 146 -24.07 -50.25 -5.00
C GLU A 146 -24.87 -49.52 -6.10
N MET A 147 -24.30 -49.38 -7.30
CA MET A 147 -25.00 -48.82 -8.47
C MET A 147 -26.25 -49.62 -8.87
N LYS A 148 -26.22 -50.95 -8.72
CA LYS A 148 -27.37 -51.81 -8.99
C LYS A 148 -28.51 -51.54 -8.00
N ILE A 149 -28.21 -51.25 -6.73
CA ILE A 149 -29.22 -50.92 -5.72
C ILE A 149 -29.90 -49.59 -6.07
N LEU A 150 -29.12 -48.59 -6.49
CA LEU A 150 -29.67 -47.28 -6.90
C LEU A 150 -30.46 -47.33 -8.22
N SER A 151 -30.26 -48.34 -9.07
CA SER A 151 -30.96 -48.46 -10.36
C SER A 151 -32.49 -48.64 -10.24
N HIS A 152 -32.99 -48.92 -9.03
CA HIS A 152 -34.43 -48.96 -8.72
C HIS A 152 -35.07 -47.57 -8.54
N HIS A 153 -34.27 -46.51 -8.47
CA HIS A 153 -34.71 -45.12 -8.33
C HIS A 153 -34.38 -44.32 -9.60
N ASP A 154 -35.30 -43.44 -10.01
CA ASP A 154 -35.09 -42.56 -11.15
C ASP A 154 -34.30 -41.31 -10.73
N MET A 155 -33.00 -41.30 -11.04
CA MET A 155 -32.07 -40.24 -10.64
C MET A 155 -32.26 -38.94 -11.44
N ASP A 156 -32.69 -39.03 -12.70
CA ASP A 156 -32.83 -37.88 -13.59
C ASP A 156 -34.05 -37.02 -13.23
N ASN A 157 -35.07 -37.64 -12.66
CA ASN A 157 -36.35 -37.00 -12.37
C ASN A 157 -36.67 -36.90 -10.87
N SER A 158 -35.73 -37.29 -9.98
CA SER A 158 -35.99 -37.28 -8.55
C SER A 158 -34.73 -37.17 -7.68
N GLY A 159 -34.84 -36.40 -6.59
CA GLY A 159 -33.85 -36.36 -5.52
C GLY A 159 -33.83 -37.61 -4.62
N LEU A 160 -34.59 -38.66 -4.94
CA LEU A 160 -34.67 -39.89 -4.14
C LEU A 160 -33.33 -40.63 -4.06
N CYS A 161 -32.55 -40.68 -5.14
CA CYS A 161 -31.22 -41.32 -5.13
C CYS A 161 -30.26 -40.62 -4.15
N MET A 162 -30.31 -39.28 -4.05
CA MET A 162 -29.53 -38.51 -3.09
C MET A 162 -29.96 -38.82 -1.65
N LYS A 163 -31.26 -38.92 -1.38
CA LYS A 163 -31.79 -39.25 -0.04
C LYS A 163 -31.41 -40.67 0.40
N GLU A 164 -31.41 -41.62 -0.53
CA GLU A 164 -30.95 -43.00 -0.28
C GLU A 164 -29.44 -43.03 0.07
N LEU A 165 -28.62 -42.32 -0.70
CA LEU A 165 -27.17 -42.22 -0.44
C LEU A 165 -26.85 -41.55 0.90
N ILE A 166 -27.60 -40.51 1.29
CA ILE A 166 -27.47 -39.90 2.62
C ILE A 166 -27.82 -40.91 3.73
N THR A 167 -28.82 -41.76 3.49
CA THR A 167 -29.18 -42.83 4.44
C THR A 167 -28.04 -43.84 4.58
N TRP A 168 -27.35 -44.18 3.48
CA TRP A 168 -26.15 -45.04 3.54
C TRP A 168 -25.03 -44.40 4.36
N CYS A 169 -24.81 -43.08 4.24
CA CYS A 169 -23.84 -42.38 5.08
C CYS A 169 -24.18 -42.45 6.57
N GLN A 170 -25.46 -42.35 6.93
CA GLN A 170 -25.89 -42.51 8.33
C GLN A 170 -25.64 -43.94 8.83
N LEU A 171 -25.88 -44.94 7.98
CA LEU A 171 -25.62 -46.35 8.28
C LEU A 171 -24.11 -46.63 8.43
N ASP A 172 -23.25 -46.05 7.60
CA ASP A 172 -21.80 -46.19 7.72
C ASP A 172 -21.28 -45.62 9.06
N VAL A 173 -21.83 -44.48 9.51
CA VAL A 173 -21.51 -43.89 10.82
C VAL A 173 -22.06 -44.74 11.98
N ALA A 174 -23.27 -45.27 11.85
CA ALA A 174 -23.85 -46.15 12.86
C ALA A 174 -23.07 -47.48 12.96
N GLN A 175 -22.60 -48.00 11.82
CA GLN A 175 -21.74 -49.19 11.76
C GLN A 175 -20.38 -48.90 12.42
N ALA A 176 -19.78 -47.73 12.19
CA ALA A 176 -18.56 -47.31 12.88
C ALA A 176 -18.69 -47.32 14.40
N ARG A 177 -19.84 -46.88 14.93
CA ARG A 177 -20.13 -46.94 16.36
C ARG A 177 -20.30 -48.38 16.83
N LYS A 178 -21.05 -49.20 16.09
CA LYS A 178 -21.26 -50.62 16.40
C LYS A 178 -19.95 -51.40 16.48
N ASP A 179 -19.01 -51.07 15.60
CA ASP A 179 -17.68 -51.67 15.53
C ASP A 179 -16.69 -51.05 16.55
N GLY A 180 -17.14 -50.10 17.38
CA GLY A 180 -16.37 -49.51 18.48
C GLY A 180 -15.33 -48.48 18.05
N HIS A 181 -15.40 -47.95 16.82
CA HIS A 181 -14.43 -46.98 16.32
C HIS A 181 -14.68 -45.55 16.82
N ILE A 182 -15.93 -45.20 17.11
CA ILE A 182 -16.40 -43.89 17.57
C ILE A 182 -17.38 -44.02 18.73
N ASP A 183 -17.44 -43.01 19.59
CA ASP A 183 -18.37 -42.95 20.73
C ASP A 183 -19.74 -42.34 20.35
N SER A 184 -20.67 -42.32 21.32
CA SER A 184 -22.03 -41.83 21.11
C SER A 184 -22.13 -40.33 20.82
N TYR A 185 -21.14 -39.54 21.27
CA TYR A 185 -21.07 -38.12 21.01
C TYR A 185 -20.53 -37.86 19.60
N GLN A 186 -19.48 -38.57 19.20
CA GLN A 186 -18.89 -38.52 17.87
C GLN A 186 -19.88 -38.98 16.80
N GLU A 187 -20.63 -40.06 17.04
CA GLU A 187 -21.69 -40.53 16.14
C GLU A 187 -22.77 -39.44 15.96
N LYS A 188 -23.29 -38.88 17.06
CA LYS A 188 -24.28 -37.81 17.01
C LYS A 188 -23.76 -36.60 16.25
N PHE A 189 -22.52 -36.21 16.49
CA PHE A 189 -21.90 -35.07 15.82
C PHE A 189 -21.73 -35.29 14.31
N MET A 190 -21.34 -36.50 13.89
CA MET A 190 -21.25 -36.85 12.48
C MET A 190 -22.64 -36.92 11.81
N HIS A 191 -23.65 -37.46 12.50
CA HIS A 191 -25.04 -37.45 12.03
C HIS A 191 -25.60 -36.04 11.87
N ASP A 192 -25.31 -35.12 12.80
CA ASP A 192 -25.73 -33.71 12.70
C ASP A 192 -25.18 -33.04 11.43
N LYS A 193 -23.94 -33.38 11.03
CA LYS A 193 -23.34 -32.88 9.77
C LYS A 193 -23.98 -33.47 8.53
N ILE A 194 -24.30 -34.77 8.56
CA ILE A 194 -25.00 -35.46 7.47
C ILE A 194 -26.41 -34.88 7.28
N LEU A 195 -27.13 -34.61 8.37
CA LEU A 195 -28.46 -34.00 8.31
C LEU A 195 -28.41 -32.53 7.87
N ALA A 196 -27.39 -31.77 8.29
CA ALA A 196 -27.21 -30.41 7.83
C ALA A 196 -26.91 -30.32 6.32
N PHE A 197 -26.21 -31.32 5.76
CA PHE A 197 -26.01 -31.46 4.31
C PHE A 197 -27.33 -31.73 3.60
N ARG A 198 -28.12 -32.68 4.12
CA ARG A 198 -29.47 -32.96 3.58
C ARG A 198 -30.35 -31.71 3.55
N ALA A 199 -30.37 -30.94 4.64
CA ALA A 199 -31.16 -29.72 4.74
C ALA A 199 -30.70 -28.65 3.72
N ALA A 200 -29.39 -28.55 3.47
CA ALA A 200 -28.87 -27.66 2.44
C ALA A 200 -29.26 -28.12 1.03
N MET A 201 -29.22 -29.42 0.76
CA MET A 201 -29.68 -30.00 -0.51
C MET A 201 -31.19 -29.78 -0.72
N ASP A 202 -32.03 -30.13 0.27
CA ASP A 202 -33.49 -29.91 0.20
C ASP A 202 -33.81 -28.42 -0.02
N GLY A 203 -33.05 -27.51 0.61
CA GLY A 203 -33.14 -26.08 0.37
C GLY A 203 -32.79 -25.64 -1.06
N MET A 204 -32.10 -26.46 -1.87
CA MET A 204 -31.96 -26.20 -3.31
C MET A 204 -33.14 -26.72 -4.14
N TYR A 205 -33.77 -27.82 -3.71
CA TYR A 205 -34.97 -28.37 -4.36
C TYR A 205 -36.17 -27.44 -4.22
N ASP A 206 -36.26 -26.68 -3.13
CA ASP A 206 -37.35 -25.71 -2.87
C ASP A 206 -37.38 -24.53 -3.87
N TYR A 207 -36.31 -24.29 -4.64
CA TYR A 207 -36.21 -23.16 -5.60
C TYR A 207 -36.11 -23.62 -7.06
N THR A 208 -36.45 -24.88 -7.36
CA THR A 208 -36.30 -25.52 -8.69
C THR A 208 -37.14 -24.90 -9.81
N ASP A 209 -38.13 -24.05 -9.50
CA ASP A 209 -39.00 -23.40 -10.51
C ASP A 209 -38.49 -22.03 -11.01
N GLN A 210 -37.32 -21.53 -10.59
CA GLN A 210 -36.85 -20.19 -11.01
C GLN A 210 -35.37 -20.14 -11.44
N PRO A 211 -35.05 -19.64 -12.65
CA PRO A 211 -33.67 -19.63 -13.17
C PRO A 211 -32.81 -18.55 -12.48
N PRO A 212 -31.54 -18.84 -12.09
CA PRO A 212 -30.69 -17.86 -11.43
C PRO A 212 -29.84 -17.08 -12.45
N HIS A 213 -29.82 -15.75 -12.36
CA HIS A 213 -29.06 -14.89 -13.28
C HIS A 213 -28.37 -13.71 -12.54
N PHE A 214 -27.21 -13.98 -11.93
CA PHE A 214 -26.45 -13.00 -11.11
C PHE A 214 -25.82 -11.85 -11.93
N PHE A 215 -25.33 -12.12 -13.15
CA PHE A 215 -24.74 -11.11 -14.03
C PHE A 215 -25.81 -10.19 -14.66
N TYR A 216 -26.97 -10.76 -14.97
CA TYR A 216 -28.03 -10.12 -15.75
C TYR A 216 -28.72 -8.98 -14.99
N ILE A 217 -28.93 -9.12 -13.68
CA ILE A 217 -29.57 -8.10 -12.83
C ILE A 217 -28.67 -6.86 -12.73
N HIS A 218 -27.36 -7.03 -12.59
CA HIS A 218 -26.43 -5.92 -12.44
C HIS A 218 -26.27 -5.12 -13.74
N PHE A 219 -26.29 -5.80 -14.89
CA PHE A 219 -26.26 -5.14 -16.19
C PHE A 219 -27.56 -4.37 -16.47
N LEU A 220 -28.72 -4.95 -16.18
CA LEU A 220 -30.03 -4.28 -16.28
C LEU A 220 -30.13 -3.05 -15.37
N VAL A 221 -29.61 -3.13 -14.14
CA VAL A 221 -29.60 -2.00 -13.18
C VAL A 221 -28.69 -0.87 -13.65
N LEU A 222 -27.48 -1.19 -14.15
CA LEU A 222 -26.54 -0.19 -14.67
C LEU A 222 -27.11 0.53 -15.91
N LEU A 223 -27.74 -0.22 -16.81
CA LEU A 223 -28.40 0.33 -17.99
C LEU A 223 -29.61 1.19 -17.64
N SER A 224 -30.42 0.77 -16.66
CA SER A 224 -31.57 1.54 -16.20
C SER A 224 -31.16 2.87 -15.56
N ALA A 225 -30.08 2.86 -14.77
CA ALA A 225 -29.56 4.04 -14.08
C ALA A 225 -28.99 5.10 -15.03
N LEU A 226 -28.50 4.70 -16.20
CA LEU A 226 -27.98 5.62 -17.23
C LEU A 226 -29.06 6.06 -18.23
N TYR A 227 -29.98 5.16 -18.59
CA TYR A 227 -31.01 5.42 -19.59
C TYR A 227 -32.11 6.38 -19.10
N LEU A 228 -32.57 6.23 -17.85
CA LEU A 228 -33.66 7.07 -17.29
C LEU A 228 -33.30 8.57 -17.22
N PRO A 229 -32.09 8.98 -16.76
CA PRO A 229 -31.67 10.38 -16.81
C PRO A 229 -31.57 10.92 -18.23
N LEU A 230 -31.01 10.15 -19.17
CA LEU A 230 -30.88 10.57 -20.57
C LEU A 230 -32.25 10.72 -21.25
N PHE A 231 -33.18 9.82 -20.96
CA PHE A 231 -34.56 9.90 -21.43
C PHE A 231 -35.32 11.09 -20.81
N ALA A 232 -35.10 11.39 -19.52
CA ALA A 232 -35.68 12.56 -18.87
C ALA A 232 -35.18 13.87 -19.48
N ILE A 233 -33.88 13.92 -19.82
CA ILE A 233 -33.25 15.05 -20.50
C ILE A 233 -33.83 15.22 -21.92
N ASP A 234 -33.92 14.15 -22.70
CA ASP A 234 -34.52 14.14 -24.05
C ASP A 234 -35.99 14.61 -24.04
N THR A 235 -36.77 14.14 -23.06
CA THR A 235 -38.18 14.52 -22.87
C THR A 235 -38.34 15.99 -22.43
N ALA A 236 -37.42 16.50 -21.60
CA ALA A 236 -37.41 17.90 -21.20
C ALA A 236 -37.11 18.83 -22.39
N PHE A 237 -36.18 18.45 -23.27
CA PHE A 237 -35.82 19.23 -24.46
C PHE A 237 -36.92 19.21 -25.53
N THR A 238 -37.54 18.05 -25.80
CA THR A 238 -38.71 17.98 -26.70
C THR A 238 -39.95 18.70 -26.15
N GLY A 239 -40.03 18.90 -24.82
CA GLY A 239 -41.06 19.69 -24.14
C GLY A 239 -40.90 21.21 -24.24
N GLY A 240 -39.91 21.72 -24.98
CA GLY A 240 -39.70 23.15 -25.23
C GLY A 240 -38.75 23.85 -24.24
N TRP A 241 -38.04 23.10 -23.40
CA TRP A 241 -37.04 23.67 -22.49
C TRP A 241 -35.75 24.00 -23.26
N GLY A 242 -35.40 25.28 -23.40
CA GLY A 242 -34.12 25.72 -23.99
C GLY A 242 -34.12 26.07 -25.49
N ALA A 243 -35.26 26.47 -26.06
CA ALA A 243 -35.44 26.77 -27.49
C ALA A 243 -34.58 27.92 -28.10
N GLU A 244 -33.68 28.57 -27.34
CA GLU A 244 -32.91 29.73 -27.80
C GLU A 244 -31.42 29.46 -28.13
N LYS A 245 -30.92 28.22 -28.05
CA LYS A 245 -29.51 27.90 -28.40
C LYS A 245 -29.39 26.80 -29.45
N ALA A 246 -29.50 27.19 -30.72
CA ALA A 246 -29.69 26.32 -31.87
C ALA A 246 -28.44 25.57 -32.40
N ILE A 247 -27.34 25.44 -31.66
CA ILE A 247 -26.12 24.76 -32.18
C ILE A 247 -25.61 23.61 -31.28
N GLY A 248 -25.98 23.60 -29.99
CA GLY A 248 -25.61 22.51 -29.07
C GLY A 248 -26.59 21.34 -29.01
N LEU A 249 -27.81 21.51 -29.55
CA LEU A 249 -28.89 20.52 -29.43
C LEU A 249 -28.68 19.32 -30.36
N ASP A 250 -28.22 19.54 -31.59
CA ASP A 250 -28.10 18.48 -32.60
C ASP A 250 -27.04 17.43 -32.25
N VAL A 251 -25.93 17.87 -31.64
CA VAL A 251 -24.86 16.97 -31.16
C VAL A 251 -25.35 16.15 -29.97
N LEU A 252 -26.08 16.78 -29.05
CA LEU A 252 -26.65 16.09 -27.89
C LEU A 252 -27.68 15.05 -28.32
N GLN A 253 -28.51 15.38 -29.30
CA GLN A 253 -29.52 14.48 -29.86
C GLN A 253 -28.87 13.31 -30.61
N GLY A 254 -27.77 13.55 -31.33
CA GLY A 254 -26.96 12.50 -31.95
C GLY A 254 -26.35 11.52 -30.92
N ILE A 255 -25.84 12.03 -29.79
CA ILE A 255 -25.31 11.21 -28.69
C ILE A 255 -26.43 10.37 -28.04
N ILE A 256 -27.61 10.95 -27.85
CA ILE A 256 -28.77 10.23 -27.29
C ILE A 256 -29.19 9.10 -28.23
N VAL A 257 -29.26 9.33 -29.54
CA VAL A 257 -29.57 8.30 -30.53
C VAL A 257 -28.51 7.19 -30.53
N PHE A 258 -27.22 7.55 -30.47
CA PHE A 258 -26.13 6.58 -30.41
C PHE A 258 -26.23 5.67 -29.17
N LEU A 259 -26.52 6.26 -27.99
CA LEU A 259 -26.73 5.51 -26.75
C LEU A 259 -27.98 4.62 -26.81
N GLN A 260 -29.04 5.06 -27.48
CA GLN A 260 -30.23 4.23 -27.74
C GLN A 260 -29.93 3.05 -28.68
N CYS A 261 -29.04 3.21 -29.67
CA CYS A 261 -28.62 2.11 -30.54
C CYS A 261 -27.83 1.05 -29.76
N ILE A 262 -26.90 1.48 -28.90
CA ILE A 262 -26.18 0.57 -28.00
C ILE A 262 -27.17 -0.20 -27.10
N PHE A 263 -28.20 0.48 -26.58
CA PHE A 263 -29.26 -0.15 -25.78
C PHE A 263 -29.99 -1.26 -26.53
N VAL A 264 -30.39 -1.03 -27.78
CA VAL A 264 -31.11 -2.02 -28.60
C VAL A 264 -30.21 -3.20 -28.99
N VAL A 265 -28.95 -2.94 -29.32
CA VAL A 265 -27.96 -4.00 -29.61
C VAL A 265 -27.70 -4.84 -28.35
N GLY A 266 -27.57 -4.21 -27.19
CA GLY A 266 -27.45 -4.87 -25.89
C GLY A 266 -28.66 -5.77 -25.57
N LEU A 267 -29.88 -5.29 -25.78
CA LEU A 267 -31.11 -6.08 -25.59
C LEU A 267 -31.22 -7.25 -26.59
N ARG A 268 -30.80 -7.07 -27.84
CA ARG A 268 -30.77 -8.17 -28.82
C ARG A 268 -29.76 -9.23 -28.40
N SER A 269 -28.55 -8.84 -28.01
CA SER A 269 -27.54 -9.76 -27.49
C SER A 269 -28.04 -10.49 -26.24
N LEU A 270 -28.75 -9.79 -25.36
CA LEU A 270 -29.39 -10.37 -24.16
C LEU A 270 -30.47 -11.38 -24.52
N GLY A 271 -31.36 -11.06 -25.46
CA GLY A 271 -32.41 -11.98 -25.93
C GLY A 271 -31.83 -13.24 -26.58
N THR A 272 -30.70 -13.12 -27.27
CA THR A 272 -29.99 -14.28 -27.84
C THR A 272 -29.36 -15.15 -26.74
N LYS A 273 -28.83 -14.54 -25.67
CA LYS A 273 -28.29 -15.26 -24.49
C LYS A 273 -29.36 -15.88 -23.59
N MET A 274 -30.57 -15.29 -23.52
CA MET A 274 -31.71 -15.88 -22.82
C MET A 274 -32.26 -17.16 -23.50
N ILE A 275 -31.97 -17.35 -24.79
CA ILE A 275 -32.37 -18.54 -25.54
C ILE A 275 -31.44 -19.73 -25.25
N ASP A 276 -30.21 -19.48 -24.79
CA ASP A 276 -29.23 -20.51 -24.39
C ASP A 276 -28.49 -20.12 -23.09
N PRO A 277 -29.14 -20.26 -21.92
CA PRO A 277 -28.66 -19.72 -20.65
C PRO A 277 -27.49 -20.49 -20.00
N TYR A 278 -26.92 -21.50 -20.67
CA TYR A 278 -25.82 -22.33 -20.15
C TYR A 278 -24.78 -22.69 -21.23
N GLY A 279 -24.58 -21.82 -22.22
CA GLY A 279 -23.52 -21.97 -23.23
C GLY A 279 -22.09 -21.92 -22.64
N ASP A 280 -21.09 -22.26 -23.45
CA ASP A 280 -19.68 -22.47 -23.06
C ASP A 280 -18.89 -21.23 -22.59
N ASP A 281 -19.55 -20.14 -22.18
CA ASP A 281 -18.88 -18.91 -21.73
C ASP A 281 -18.26 -19.11 -20.33
N LEU A 282 -16.98 -18.74 -20.20
CA LEU A 282 -16.12 -18.84 -19.00
C LEU A 282 -16.61 -18.11 -17.73
N GLU A 283 -17.74 -17.41 -17.79
CA GLU A 283 -18.23 -16.52 -16.73
C GLU A 283 -19.46 -17.06 -15.97
N ASP A 284 -19.98 -18.23 -16.33
CA ASP A 284 -21.03 -18.89 -15.54
C ASP A 284 -20.42 -19.68 -14.37
N LEU A 285 -21.07 -19.64 -13.20
CA LEU A 285 -20.76 -20.46 -12.02
C LEU A 285 -20.92 -21.94 -12.40
N SER A 286 -19.89 -22.55 -12.99
CA SER A 286 -20.02 -23.92 -13.48
C SER A 286 -20.19 -24.85 -12.28
N VAL A 287 -21.35 -25.50 -12.18
CA VAL A 287 -21.62 -26.58 -11.21
C VAL A 287 -20.52 -27.64 -11.31
N ILE A 288 -19.94 -27.80 -12.50
CA ILE A 288 -18.74 -28.58 -12.81
C ILE A 288 -17.57 -28.19 -11.91
N ASN A 289 -17.09 -26.93 -11.96
CA ASN A 289 -15.96 -26.47 -11.15
C ASN A 289 -16.23 -26.64 -9.65
N TYR A 290 -17.49 -26.51 -9.24
CA TYR A 290 -17.90 -26.69 -7.86
C TYR A 290 -17.83 -28.15 -7.39
N VAL A 291 -18.32 -29.07 -8.22
CA VAL A 291 -18.28 -30.51 -7.98
C VAL A 291 -16.83 -31.01 -8.03
N GLU A 292 -16.07 -30.64 -9.05
CA GLU A 292 -14.65 -30.98 -9.21
C GLU A 292 -13.83 -30.48 -8.02
N GLY A 293 -13.96 -29.19 -7.67
CA GLY A 293 -13.25 -28.63 -6.52
C GLY A 293 -13.60 -29.32 -5.20
N THR A 294 -14.87 -29.73 -5.00
CA THR A 294 -15.28 -30.48 -3.81
C THR A 294 -14.65 -31.87 -3.77
N LEU A 295 -14.65 -32.59 -4.90
CA LEU A 295 -14.04 -33.91 -5.04
C LEU A 295 -12.52 -33.85 -4.79
N GLU A 296 -11.82 -32.89 -5.39
CA GLU A 296 -10.38 -32.68 -5.21
C GLU A 296 -10.00 -32.39 -3.76
N ILE A 297 -10.76 -31.53 -3.08
CA ILE A 297 -10.52 -31.19 -1.67
C ILE A 297 -10.75 -32.42 -0.80
N CYS A 298 -11.84 -33.18 -1.00
CA CYS A 298 -12.08 -34.41 -0.28
C CYS A 298 -10.98 -35.45 -0.50
N ALA A 299 -10.52 -35.62 -1.75
CA ALA A 299 -9.41 -36.52 -2.07
C ALA A 299 -8.12 -36.07 -1.37
N THR A 300 -7.85 -34.76 -1.31
CA THR A 300 -6.68 -34.20 -0.63
C THR A 300 -6.73 -34.42 0.88
N ILE A 301 -7.90 -34.21 1.50
CA ILE A 301 -8.13 -34.49 2.92
C ILE A 301 -7.91 -35.98 3.21
N MET A 302 -8.45 -36.87 2.38
CA MET A 302 -8.31 -38.31 2.59
C MET A 302 -6.90 -38.83 2.33
N LYS A 303 -6.14 -38.23 1.40
CA LYS A 303 -4.72 -38.53 1.15
C LYS A 303 -3.76 -37.97 2.20
N SER A 304 -4.21 -37.04 3.04
CA SER A 304 -3.37 -36.45 4.10
C SER A 304 -2.89 -37.52 5.11
N LYS A 305 -1.73 -37.29 5.75
CA LYS A 305 -1.22 -38.22 6.76
C LYS A 305 -2.20 -38.27 7.94
N GLN A 306 -2.76 -39.45 8.20
CA GLN A 306 -3.62 -39.67 9.36
C GLN A 306 -2.77 -39.45 10.62
N PRO A 307 -3.16 -38.55 11.54
CA PRO A 307 -2.43 -38.41 12.80
C PRO A 307 -2.52 -39.74 13.55
N ALA A 308 -1.38 -40.34 13.90
CA ALA A 308 -1.37 -41.62 14.60
C ALA A 308 -2.23 -41.52 15.87
N LYS A 309 -3.17 -42.44 16.09
CA LYS A 309 -4.02 -42.46 17.30
C LYS A 309 -3.19 -42.51 18.60
N GLU A 310 -1.97 -43.05 18.52
CA GLU A 310 -0.98 -43.02 19.61
C GLU A 310 -0.47 -41.62 19.98
N LEU A 311 -0.52 -40.63 19.07
CA LEU A 311 -0.01 -39.27 19.34
C LEU A 311 -0.88 -38.47 20.31
N LEU A 312 -2.13 -38.87 20.56
CA LEU A 312 -3.02 -38.18 21.52
C LEU A 312 -2.86 -38.70 22.95
N SER A 313 -2.58 -39.99 23.16
CA SER A 313 -2.36 -40.55 24.49
C SER A 313 -0.91 -40.30 24.99
N THR A 314 0.08 -40.28 24.10
CA THR A 314 1.49 -40.09 24.51
C THR A 314 1.90 -38.62 24.64
N ARG A 315 1.18 -37.65 24.05
CA ARG A 315 1.51 -36.21 24.21
C ARG A 315 0.88 -35.52 25.42
N ILE A 316 -0.13 -36.13 26.05
CA ILE A 316 -0.61 -35.69 27.37
C ILE A 316 0.42 -36.07 28.46
N LEU A 317 1.27 -37.07 28.22
CA LEU A 317 2.35 -37.50 29.13
C LEU A 317 3.68 -36.71 28.98
N LEU A 318 3.83 -35.87 27.95
CA LEU A 318 4.97 -34.95 27.82
C LEU A 318 4.71 -33.59 28.50
N VAL A 319 3.95 -33.60 29.60
CA VAL A 319 3.79 -32.44 30.50
C VAL A 319 4.97 -32.32 31.48
N GLU A 320 5.84 -33.32 31.60
CA GLU A 320 6.85 -33.39 32.67
C GLU A 320 8.25 -32.84 32.34
N THR A 321 8.47 -32.23 31.18
CA THR A 321 9.72 -31.47 30.94
C THR A 321 9.42 -30.08 30.39
N MET A 322 8.89 -29.22 31.27
CA MET A 322 8.80 -27.79 30.96
C MET A 322 10.20 -27.19 30.73
N PRO A 323 10.40 -26.33 29.72
CA PRO A 323 11.64 -25.61 29.55
C PRO A 323 11.89 -24.65 30.74
N LYS A 324 13.18 -24.34 30.96
CA LYS A 324 13.70 -23.31 31.87
C LYS A 324 12.79 -22.08 31.89
N GLU A 325 12.61 -21.48 33.05
CA GLU A 325 11.79 -20.28 33.24
C GLU A 325 12.08 -19.22 32.15
N LEU A 326 11.05 -18.49 31.70
CA LEU A 326 11.28 -17.36 30.80
C LEU A 326 11.92 -16.26 31.65
N GLU A 327 13.23 -16.08 31.52
CA GLU A 327 13.98 -15.12 32.34
C GLU A 327 14.06 -13.72 31.71
N SER A 328 13.79 -13.58 30.41
CA SER A 328 13.84 -12.30 29.68
C SER A 328 12.96 -12.31 28.43
N ARG A 329 12.72 -11.13 27.86
CA ARG A 329 11.95 -11.00 26.61
C ARG A 329 12.60 -11.69 25.41
N ARG A 330 13.94 -11.87 25.41
CA ARG A 330 14.64 -12.68 24.39
C ARG A 330 14.31 -14.17 24.50
N ALA A 331 13.98 -14.63 25.70
CA ALA A 331 13.62 -16.04 25.93
C ALA A 331 12.30 -16.44 25.27
N LEU A 332 11.47 -15.47 24.82
CA LEU A 332 10.24 -15.73 24.06
C LEU A 332 10.51 -16.52 22.76
N ARG A 333 11.72 -16.41 22.18
CA ARG A 333 12.17 -17.19 21.02
C ARG A 333 12.29 -18.70 21.27
N ASN A 334 12.20 -19.11 22.53
CA ASN A 334 12.23 -20.51 22.94
C ASN A 334 10.82 -21.07 23.22
N ALA A 335 9.76 -20.29 23.00
CA ALA A 335 8.38 -20.74 23.15
C ALA A 335 8.10 -21.95 22.24
N ARG A 336 7.61 -23.04 22.83
CA ARG A 336 7.29 -24.29 22.13
C ARG A 336 5.82 -24.37 21.77
N ARG A 337 4.95 -23.68 22.53
CA ARG A 337 3.52 -23.54 22.23
C ARG A 337 3.13 -22.08 22.24
N VAL A 338 2.67 -21.57 21.10
CA VAL A 338 2.35 -20.15 20.88
C VAL A 338 0.89 -20.01 20.46
N LEU A 339 0.13 -19.17 21.16
CA LEU A 339 -1.19 -18.74 20.70
C LEU A 339 -1.07 -17.41 19.96
N ILE A 340 -1.69 -17.29 18.79
CA ILE A 340 -1.75 -16.06 18.00
C ILE A 340 -3.21 -15.69 17.83
N LYS A 341 -3.56 -14.46 18.23
CA LYS A 341 -4.87 -13.88 17.97
C LYS A 341 -4.76 -12.84 16.87
N ALA A 342 -5.62 -12.95 15.85
CA ALA A 342 -5.76 -11.94 14.80
C ALA A 342 -7.15 -11.31 14.80
N GLY A 343 -7.18 -9.99 14.97
CA GLY A 343 -8.38 -9.16 14.88
C GLY A 343 -8.87 -8.97 13.44
N THR A 344 -10.15 -8.65 13.24
CA THR A 344 -10.69 -8.23 11.93
C THR A 344 -9.90 -7.05 11.32
N SER A 345 -9.51 -6.07 12.12
CA SER A 345 -8.70 -4.92 11.66
C SER A 345 -7.27 -5.29 11.24
N VAL A 346 -6.77 -6.45 11.65
CA VAL A 346 -5.45 -6.96 11.24
C VAL A 346 -5.54 -7.67 9.89
N VAL A 347 -6.58 -8.49 9.71
CA VAL A 347 -6.70 -9.36 8.51
C VAL A 347 -7.54 -8.76 7.39
N ALA A 348 -8.24 -7.64 7.63
CA ALA A 348 -8.99 -6.89 6.63
C ALA A 348 -8.44 -5.47 6.47
N ASN A 349 -8.64 -4.87 5.30
CA ASN A 349 -8.41 -3.46 5.01
C ASN A 349 -9.59 -2.60 5.52
N ASP A 350 -9.43 -1.27 5.49
CA ASP A 350 -10.48 -0.32 5.93
C ASP A 350 -11.78 -0.43 5.10
N ASP A 351 -11.67 -0.90 3.86
CA ASP A 351 -12.80 -1.21 2.98
C ASP A 351 -13.48 -2.55 3.33
N GLY A 352 -12.99 -3.27 4.34
CA GLY A 352 -13.47 -4.57 4.82
C GLY A 352 -13.14 -5.75 3.91
N ARG A 353 -12.23 -5.63 2.94
CA ARG A 353 -11.71 -6.75 2.12
C ARG A 353 -10.51 -7.41 2.81
N PRO A 354 -10.23 -8.71 2.57
CA PRO A 354 -9.03 -9.36 3.10
C PRO A 354 -7.76 -8.62 2.68
N SER A 355 -6.87 -8.39 3.63
CA SER A 355 -5.54 -7.85 3.32
C SER A 355 -4.59 -8.98 2.97
N LEU A 356 -4.47 -9.30 1.68
CA LEU A 356 -3.68 -10.44 1.21
C LEU A 356 -2.20 -10.34 1.61
N THR A 357 -1.64 -9.13 1.62
CA THR A 357 -0.25 -8.89 2.06
C THR A 357 -0.04 -9.24 3.54
N ARG A 358 -0.94 -8.75 4.43
CA ARG A 358 -0.85 -9.04 5.87
C ARG A 358 -1.14 -10.51 6.18
N LEU A 359 -2.14 -11.08 5.50
CA LEU A 359 -2.46 -12.50 5.62
C LEU A 359 -1.31 -13.39 5.15
N GLY A 360 -0.73 -13.11 3.98
CA GLY A 360 0.43 -13.82 3.45
C GLY A 360 1.60 -13.81 4.41
N SER A 361 1.95 -12.63 4.94
CA SER A 361 3.02 -12.49 5.94
C SER A 361 2.74 -13.26 7.24
N ILE A 362 1.51 -13.22 7.78
CA ILE A 362 1.14 -13.97 8.97
C ILE A 362 1.23 -15.48 8.69
N CYS A 363 0.72 -15.93 7.55
CA CYS A 363 0.78 -17.33 7.12
C CYS A 363 2.23 -17.82 6.96
N GLU A 364 3.11 -17.03 6.34
CA GLU A 364 4.53 -17.36 6.19
C GLU A 364 5.24 -17.52 7.54
N GLN A 365 4.99 -16.61 8.48
CA GLN A 365 5.58 -16.65 9.82
C GLN A 365 5.05 -17.84 10.65
N ILE A 366 3.76 -18.14 10.53
CA ILE A 366 3.15 -19.34 11.14
C ILE A 366 3.76 -20.61 10.53
N ALA A 367 3.93 -20.66 9.20
CA ALA A 367 4.54 -21.80 8.53
C ALA A 367 6.01 -21.99 8.92
N GLU A 368 6.76 -20.90 9.09
CA GLU A 368 8.13 -20.92 9.65
C GLU A 368 8.17 -21.51 11.05
N LEU A 369 7.30 -21.05 11.96
CA LEU A 369 7.21 -21.57 13.32
C LEU A 369 6.83 -23.06 13.37
N HIS A 370 5.87 -23.45 12.53
CA HIS A 370 5.45 -24.84 12.43
C HIS A 370 6.58 -25.74 11.92
N ARG A 371 7.35 -25.29 10.90
CA ARG A 371 8.55 -26.00 10.42
C ARG A 371 9.63 -26.13 11.50
N ASN A 372 9.73 -25.16 12.40
CA ASN A 372 10.65 -25.17 13.54
C ASN A 372 10.13 -25.99 14.74
N GLY A 373 9.02 -26.72 14.59
CA GLY A 373 8.48 -27.61 15.62
C GLY A 373 7.69 -26.91 16.72
N VAL A 374 7.33 -25.64 16.53
CA VAL A 374 6.48 -24.87 17.46
C VAL A 374 5.02 -25.23 17.24
N GLN A 375 4.29 -25.52 18.32
CA GLN A 375 2.85 -25.75 18.30
C GLN A 375 2.12 -24.41 18.28
N ILE A 376 1.24 -24.21 17.29
CA ILE A 376 0.57 -22.93 17.09
C ILE A 376 -0.93 -23.11 17.28
N ILE A 377 -1.53 -22.21 18.06
CA ILE A 377 -2.98 -22.11 18.22
C ILE A 377 -3.40 -20.75 17.67
N MET A 378 -4.37 -20.72 16.76
CA MET A 378 -4.83 -19.49 16.11
C MET A 378 -6.25 -19.14 16.55
N VAL A 379 -6.46 -17.90 16.98
CA VAL A 379 -7.78 -17.35 17.31
C VAL A 379 -8.06 -16.18 16.37
N SER A 380 -8.99 -16.35 15.43
CA SER A 380 -9.31 -15.32 14.43
C SER A 380 -10.72 -14.78 14.59
N SER A 381 -10.88 -13.46 14.62
CA SER A 381 -12.19 -12.76 14.49
C SER A 381 -12.49 -12.33 13.06
N GLY A 382 -11.50 -12.40 12.16
CA GLY A 382 -11.66 -11.97 10.77
C GLY A 382 -12.71 -12.76 10.02
N ALA A 383 -12.88 -14.05 10.34
CA ALA A 383 -13.88 -14.91 9.73
C ALA A 383 -15.32 -14.38 9.96
N THR A 384 -15.61 -13.81 11.12
CA THR A 384 -16.93 -13.25 11.43
C THR A 384 -17.09 -11.82 10.90
N GLY A 385 -16.05 -10.99 10.89
CA GLY A 385 -16.10 -9.64 10.30
C GLY A 385 -16.29 -9.64 8.78
N MET A 386 -15.59 -10.54 8.08
CA MET A 386 -15.74 -10.77 6.64
C MET A 386 -17.14 -11.33 6.30
N GLY A 387 -17.62 -12.29 7.10
CA GLY A 387 -18.99 -12.81 6.98
C GLY A 387 -20.07 -11.75 7.28
N LYS A 388 -19.82 -10.84 8.23
CA LYS A 388 -20.79 -9.79 8.60
C LYS A 388 -21.02 -8.75 7.52
N ARG A 389 -20.06 -8.49 6.64
CA ARG A 389 -20.22 -7.58 5.50
C ARG A 389 -21.07 -8.21 4.40
N LEU A 390 -20.90 -9.52 4.18
CA LEU A 390 -21.79 -10.33 3.34
C LEU A 390 -23.22 -10.33 3.92
N MET A 391 -23.37 -10.49 5.25
CA MET A 391 -24.68 -10.47 5.93
C MET A 391 -25.31 -9.06 6.06
N ARG A 392 -24.51 -7.99 6.25
CA ARG A 392 -25.00 -6.59 6.37
C ARG A 392 -25.38 -5.96 5.03
N LYS A 393 -24.90 -6.52 3.91
CA LYS A 393 -25.45 -6.17 2.59
C LYS A 393 -26.87 -6.68 2.42
N HIS A 394 -27.25 -7.77 3.08
CA HIS A 394 -28.60 -8.35 3.01
C HIS A 394 -29.55 -7.85 4.12
N GLY A 395 -29.05 -7.51 5.30
CA GLY A 395 -29.90 -7.06 6.42
C GLY A 395 -30.21 -5.56 6.50
N ARG A 396 -30.13 -4.79 5.39
CA ARG A 396 -30.35 -3.33 5.41
C ARG A 396 -31.31 -2.79 4.34
N MET A 397 -32.18 -3.64 3.80
CA MET A 397 -33.43 -3.21 3.18
C MET A 397 -34.56 -4.01 3.82
N ASN A 398 -35.62 -3.28 4.23
CA ASN A 398 -36.83 -3.74 4.93
C ASN A 398 -36.69 -3.92 6.45
N MET A 399 -36.73 -2.82 7.21
CA MET A 399 -37.52 -2.71 8.45
C MET A 399 -37.70 -1.23 8.82
N THR A 400 -38.89 -0.86 9.28
CA THR A 400 -39.19 0.52 9.74
C THR A 400 -38.89 0.66 11.23
N MET A 401 -38.62 1.90 11.72
CA MET A 401 -38.20 2.14 13.10
C MET A 401 -39.20 1.68 14.19
N ALA A 402 -40.46 1.39 13.82
CA ALA A 402 -41.45 0.81 14.74
C ALA A 402 -41.18 -0.70 15.04
N GLU A 403 -40.53 -1.44 14.13
CA GLU A 403 -40.22 -2.87 14.29
C GLU A 403 -38.93 -3.10 15.10
N VAL A 404 -38.07 -2.09 15.18
CA VAL A 404 -36.86 -2.13 16.02
C VAL A 404 -37.22 -1.98 17.51
N ALA A 405 -38.34 -1.32 17.83
CA ALA A 405 -38.81 -1.14 19.20
C ALA A 405 -39.48 -2.40 19.77
N SER A 406 -40.10 -3.26 18.95
CA SER A 406 -40.81 -4.47 19.42
C SER A 406 -39.88 -5.67 19.73
N PHE A 407 -38.63 -5.65 19.25
CA PHE A 407 -37.63 -6.68 19.57
C PHE A 407 -36.91 -6.47 20.90
N GLY A 408 -37.02 -5.27 21.50
CA GLY A 408 -36.45 -4.96 22.81
C GLY A 408 -37.28 -5.50 23.98
N GLU A 409 -38.58 -5.74 23.80
CA GLU A 409 -39.49 -6.16 24.87
C GLU A 409 -39.74 -7.67 24.93
N SER A 410 -39.29 -8.44 23.93
CA SER A 410 -39.58 -9.89 23.82
C SER A 410 -38.44 -10.80 24.31
N ILE A 411 -37.28 -10.25 24.72
CA ILE A 411 -36.17 -11.02 25.31
C ILE A 411 -36.23 -11.04 26.85
N ASP A 412 -36.96 -10.11 27.49
CA ASP A 412 -37.15 -10.11 28.96
C ASP A 412 -38.33 -10.99 29.44
N GLN A 413 -39.12 -11.58 28.54
CA GLN A 413 -40.29 -12.41 28.92
C GLN A 413 -40.04 -13.93 28.94
N LEU A 414 -38.81 -14.42 28.66
CA LEU A 414 -38.50 -15.86 28.68
C LEU A 414 -37.54 -16.31 29.79
N SER A 415 -37.19 -15.43 30.75
CA SER A 415 -36.42 -15.82 31.95
C SER A 415 -37.12 -15.55 33.29
N ASN A 416 -38.42 -15.21 33.31
CA ASN A 416 -39.20 -15.07 34.55
C ASN A 416 -40.55 -15.80 34.48
N ALA A 417 -40.50 -17.08 34.12
CA ALA A 417 -41.54 -18.04 34.46
C ALA A 417 -40.92 -19.21 35.23
N ASP A 418 -40.21 -18.89 36.32
CA ASP A 418 -40.33 -19.74 37.50
C ASP A 418 -40.02 -18.96 38.79
N GLN A 419 -40.95 -19.09 39.74
CA GLN A 419 -40.93 -18.64 41.13
C GLN A 419 -41.22 -17.16 41.41
N GLY A 420 -42.53 -16.89 41.54
CA GLY A 420 -43.02 -15.77 42.33
C GLY A 420 -42.77 -15.96 43.83
N GLY A 421 -42.76 -14.84 44.55
CA GLY A 421 -42.95 -14.83 46.00
C GLY A 421 -42.11 -13.80 46.75
N GLY A 422 -42.67 -12.59 46.90
CA GLY A 422 -42.60 -11.90 48.19
C GLY A 422 -41.56 -10.78 48.38
N ALA A 423 -42.14 -9.58 48.56
CA ALA A 423 -41.76 -8.57 49.55
C ALA A 423 -40.69 -7.50 49.21
N GLN A 424 -41.25 -6.33 48.90
CA GLN A 424 -41.07 -5.05 49.60
C GLN A 424 -39.80 -4.18 49.41
N ARG A 425 -40.11 -2.94 48.97
CA ARG A 425 -39.54 -1.62 49.39
C ARG A 425 -38.14 -1.29 48.86
N THR A 426 -37.76 -0.07 48.46
CA THR A 426 -38.38 1.26 48.32
C THR A 426 -37.35 2.11 47.55
N ARG A 427 -37.79 3.12 46.80
CA ARG A 427 -36.92 4.21 46.31
C ARG A 427 -36.35 5.01 47.49
N SER A 428 -35.06 5.35 47.47
CA SER A 428 -34.55 6.60 48.04
C SER A 428 -33.21 7.02 47.43
N GLU A 429 -33.09 8.34 47.36
CA GLU A 429 -32.09 9.26 46.83
C GLU A 429 -30.62 9.13 47.28
N SER A 430 -29.74 9.67 46.42
CA SER A 430 -28.53 10.47 46.70
C SER A 430 -27.24 9.83 47.23
N GLY A 431 -26.11 10.27 46.67
CA GLY A 431 -24.86 10.49 47.41
C GLY A 431 -23.70 9.54 47.11
N ASP A 432 -22.69 10.08 46.43
CA ASP A 432 -21.26 9.75 46.44
C ASP A 432 -20.77 8.47 47.16
N ALA A 433 -20.12 7.59 46.39
CA ALA A 433 -18.90 6.90 46.82
C ALA A 433 -18.12 6.36 45.60
N MET A 434 -16.98 6.98 45.32
CA MET A 434 -15.85 6.25 44.73
C MET A 434 -15.38 5.19 45.73
N SER A 435 -15.37 3.91 45.36
CA SER A 435 -14.33 2.93 45.73
C SER A 435 -14.59 1.55 45.13
N GLU A 436 -13.54 0.96 44.57
CA GLU A 436 -13.21 -0.48 44.60
C GLU A 436 -14.18 -1.50 43.98
N SER A 437 -13.87 -1.94 42.76
CA SER A 437 -13.89 -3.38 42.41
C SER A 437 -12.88 -3.71 41.30
N ALA A 438 -11.60 -3.52 41.62
CA ALA A 438 -10.55 -4.37 41.07
C ALA A 438 -10.59 -5.73 41.79
N ASN A 439 -10.15 -6.81 41.13
CA ASN A 439 -10.06 -8.20 41.62
C ASN A 439 -11.37 -9.00 41.74
N ARG A 440 -11.76 -9.63 40.62
CA ARG A 440 -12.08 -11.07 40.65
C ARG A 440 -11.41 -11.78 39.49
N GLY A 441 -10.38 -12.57 39.82
CA GLY A 441 -9.75 -13.51 38.91
C GLY A 441 -10.73 -14.60 38.52
N TYR A 442 -10.98 -14.68 37.22
CA TYR A 442 -11.74 -15.68 36.49
C TYR A 442 -11.36 -17.15 36.88
N THR A 443 -12.34 -18.02 37.16
CA THR A 443 -12.21 -19.47 37.53
C THR A 443 -13.06 -20.34 36.60
N GLU A 444 -13.02 -21.68 36.72
CA GLU A 444 -13.52 -22.75 35.79
C GLU A 444 -14.94 -22.65 35.17
N GLY A 445 -15.69 -21.56 35.36
CA GLY A 445 -16.95 -21.23 34.69
C GLY A 445 -16.92 -20.01 33.76
N ASP A 446 -15.75 -19.58 33.27
CA ASP A 446 -15.62 -18.35 32.47
C ASP A 446 -16.34 -18.42 31.11
N LEU A 447 -17.54 -17.83 31.00
CA LEU A 447 -18.13 -17.48 29.70
C LEU A 447 -17.23 -16.44 29.00
N PHE A 448 -16.79 -16.74 27.77
CA PHE A 448 -16.09 -15.77 26.93
C PHE A 448 -17.10 -14.81 26.28
N SER A 449 -16.77 -13.51 26.23
CA SER A 449 -17.65 -12.48 25.68
C SER A 449 -17.15 -11.91 24.35
N ASP A 450 -15.87 -12.12 24.02
CA ASP A 450 -15.22 -11.70 22.77
C ASP A 450 -14.02 -12.60 22.40
N ASN A 451 -13.42 -12.37 21.23
CA ASN A 451 -12.32 -13.20 20.75
C ASN A 451 -11.00 -12.96 21.50
N ASP A 452 -10.85 -11.81 22.17
CA ASP A 452 -9.70 -11.49 23.01
C ASP A 452 -9.75 -12.33 24.30
N SER A 453 -10.91 -12.40 24.97
CA SER A 453 -11.13 -13.29 26.12
C SER A 453 -11.06 -14.78 25.74
N LEU A 454 -11.53 -15.17 24.55
CA LEU A 454 -11.33 -16.53 24.04
C LEU A 454 -9.85 -16.85 23.84
N ALA A 455 -9.06 -15.92 23.27
CA ALA A 455 -7.62 -16.10 23.11
C ALA A 455 -6.91 -16.30 24.45
N ALA A 456 -7.28 -15.51 25.47
CA ALA A 456 -6.77 -15.69 26.82
C ALA A 456 -7.16 -17.05 27.41
N LEU A 457 -8.42 -17.46 27.29
CA LEU A 457 -8.91 -18.77 27.76
C LEU A 457 -8.13 -19.92 27.10
N CYS A 458 -8.05 -19.91 25.77
CA CYS A 458 -7.32 -20.93 25.00
C CYS A 458 -5.84 -20.99 25.38
N ALA A 459 -5.19 -19.83 25.56
CA ALA A 459 -3.78 -19.79 25.95
C ALA A 459 -3.56 -20.58 27.24
N ARG A 460 -4.43 -20.36 28.25
CA ARG A 460 -4.39 -21.06 29.54
C ARG A 460 -4.73 -22.54 29.41
N SER A 461 -5.86 -22.87 28.77
CA SER A 461 -6.36 -24.25 28.67
C SER A 461 -5.37 -25.16 27.93
N PHE A 462 -4.70 -24.61 26.92
CA PHE A 462 -3.66 -25.33 26.18
C PHE A 462 -2.26 -25.12 26.75
N ALA A 463 -2.09 -24.44 27.89
CA ALA A 463 -0.78 -24.20 28.50
C ALA A 463 0.26 -23.67 27.49
N CYS A 464 -0.08 -22.60 26.77
CA CYS A 464 0.82 -21.97 25.81
C CYS A 464 1.95 -21.23 26.53
N ASP A 465 3.19 -21.30 26.06
CA ASP A 465 4.31 -20.55 26.63
C ASP A 465 4.15 -19.04 26.39
N LEU A 466 3.62 -18.67 25.22
CA LEU A 466 3.44 -17.30 24.75
C LEU A 466 2.06 -17.11 24.10
N CYS A 467 1.38 -16.03 24.47
CA CYS A 467 0.19 -15.53 23.77
C CYS A 467 0.54 -14.24 23.01
N ILE A 468 0.19 -14.13 21.74
CA ILE A 468 0.42 -12.94 20.89
C ILE A 468 -0.93 -12.39 20.48
N LEU A 469 -1.22 -11.15 20.88
CA LEU A 469 -2.44 -10.44 20.48
C LEU A 469 -2.08 -9.42 19.38
N LEU A 470 -2.38 -9.74 18.13
CA LEU A 470 -2.19 -8.81 17.01
C LEU A 470 -3.29 -7.74 17.02
N THR A 471 -2.87 -6.48 16.92
CA THR A 471 -3.75 -5.30 16.96
C THR A 471 -3.45 -4.32 15.83
N ASP A 472 -4.31 -3.32 15.63
CA ASP A 472 -4.17 -2.25 14.64
C ASP A 472 -3.29 -1.06 15.09
N VAL A 473 -2.66 -1.17 16.26
CA VAL A 473 -1.73 -0.18 16.83
C VAL A 473 -0.49 -0.89 17.38
N ASP A 474 0.60 -0.19 17.64
CA ASP A 474 1.88 -0.83 17.99
C ASP A 474 1.91 -1.60 19.32
N GLY A 475 0.98 -1.29 20.23
CA GLY A 475 0.79 -1.97 21.51
C GLY A 475 -0.06 -1.13 22.46
N VAL A 476 0.24 -1.18 23.76
CA VAL A 476 -0.43 -0.35 24.78
C VAL A 476 0.38 0.93 25.00
N PHE A 477 -0.27 2.08 24.88
CA PHE A 477 0.35 3.39 25.09
C PHE A 477 0.00 3.94 26.48
N ASP A 478 0.80 4.87 27.01
CA ASP A 478 0.51 5.58 28.28
C ASP A 478 -0.76 6.44 28.21
N ARG A 479 -1.08 6.94 27.01
CA ARG A 479 -2.28 7.72 26.68
C ARG A 479 -2.80 7.33 25.28
N PRO A 480 -3.98 7.78 24.84
CA PRO A 480 -4.51 7.43 23.53
C PRO A 480 -3.49 7.72 22.40
N PRO A 481 -3.26 6.78 21.45
CA PRO A 481 -2.25 6.97 20.40
C PRO A 481 -2.49 8.18 19.50
N SER A 482 -3.72 8.69 19.46
CA SER A 482 -4.11 9.92 18.75
C SER A 482 -3.64 11.19 19.42
N GLU A 483 -3.20 11.15 20.68
CA GLU A 483 -2.74 12.31 21.44
C GLU A 483 -1.23 12.54 21.27
N LYS A 484 -0.85 13.84 21.21
CA LYS A 484 0.55 14.25 21.00
C LYS A 484 1.41 13.81 22.19
N GLY A 485 2.47 13.05 21.92
CA GLY A 485 3.43 12.58 22.93
C GLY A 485 3.06 11.25 23.60
N ALA A 486 2.10 10.49 23.05
CA ALA A 486 1.83 9.13 23.50
C ALA A 486 3.07 8.22 23.35
N LYS A 487 3.41 7.50 24.42
CA LYS A 487 4.56 6.59 24.48
C LYS A 487 4.08 5.15 24.56
N LEU A 488 4.64 4.30 23.71
CA LEU A 488 4.41 2.86 23.75
C LEU A 488 5.04 2.28 25.03
N LEU A 489 4.26 1.52 25.79
CA LEU A 489 4.75 0.80 26.96
C LEU A 489 5.49 -0.46 26.50
N SER A 490 6.76 -0.60 26.87
CA SER A 490 7.54 -1.80 26.61
C SER A 490 7.07 -2.99 27.46
N PHE A 491 6.59 -2.73 28.67
CA PHE A 491 5.99 -3.70 29.59
C PHE A 491 4.87 -3.04 30.40
N TYR A 492 3.78 -3.77 30.64
CA TYR A 492 2.60 -3.30 31.38
C TYR A 492 2.65 -3.77 32.84
N SER A 493 2.60 -2.81 33.79
CA SER A 493 2.43 -3.09 35.22
C SER A 493 1.07 -2.60 35.72
N GLN A 494 0.48 -3.28 36.70
CA GLN A 494 -0.81 -2.90 37.31
C GLN A 494 -0.78 -1.51 37.99
N GLU A 495 0.41 -1.00 38.31
CA GLU A 495 0.61 0.32 38.94
C GLU A 495 0.61 1.50 37.94
N GLN A 496 0.59 1.24 36.63
CA GLN A 496 0.64 2.29 35.60
C GLN A 496 -0.77 2.75 35.20
N SER A 497 -1.04 4.05 35.27
CA SER A 497 -2.27 4.64 34.72
C SER A 497 -2.17 4.69 33.18
N VAL A 498 -3.14 4.08 32.50
CA VAL A 498 -3.21 4.06 31.03
C VAL A 498 -4.46 4.80 30.56
N GLY A 499 -4.28 5.83 29.73
CA GLY A 499 -5.39 6.55 29.10
C GLY A 499 -6.03 5.71 27.98
N ILE A 500 -7.29 5.28 28.16
CA ILE A 500 -8.01 4.45 27.20
C ILE A 500 -8.77 5.34 26.21
N GLY A 501 -8.33 5.36 24.94
CA GLY A 501 -9.01 6.07 23.85
C GLY A 501 -10.28 5.38 23.34
N GLU A 502 -11.09 6.12 22.56
CA GLU A 502 -12.37 5.64 22.01
C GLU A 502 -12.23 4.43 21.05
N LYS A 503 -13.32 3.66 20.93
CA LYS A 503 -13.41 2.41 20.16
C LYS A 503 -13.20 2.62 18.65
N SER A 504 -12.53 1.69 17.97
CA SER A 504 -12.39 1.72 16.50
C SER A 504 -13.73 1.42 15.79
N LYS A 505 -13.94 2.02 14.60
CA LYS A 505 -15.21 1.97 13.82
C LYS A 505 -15.73 0.55 13.52
N HIS A 506 -14.90 -0.48 13.57
CA HIS A 506 -15.24 -1.84 13.12
C HIS A 506 -15.01 -2.96 14.17
N GLY A 507 -14.44 -2.65 15.35
CA GLY A 507 -14.16 -3.62 16.41
C GLY A 507 -15.16 -3.55 17.57
N ARG A 508 -15.57 -4.71 18.12
CA ARG A 508 -16.42 -4.75 19.34
C ARG A 508 -15.63 -4.51 20.63
N GLY A 509 -14.31 -4.77 20.65
CA GLY A 509 -13.43 -4.62 21.81
C GLY A 509 -12.33 -3.57 21.59
N GLY A 510 -12.28 -2.56 22.46
CA GLY A 510 -11.24 -1.52 22.47
C GLY A 510 -9.92 -2.01 23.08
N MET A 511 -8.96 -1.10 23.29
CA MET A 511 -7.66 -1.43 23.93
C MET A 511 -7.83 -2.03 25.34
N ALA A 512 -8.86 -1.60 26.08
CA ALA A 512 -9.22 -2.14 27.38
C ALA A 512 -9.47 -3.66 27.37
N SER A 513 -10.15 -4.18 26.34
CA SER A 513 -10.40 -5.63 26.20
C SER A 513 -9.10 -6.39 25.96
N LYS A 514 -8.17 -5.85 25.15
CA LYS A 514 -6.87 -6.46 24.89
C LYS A 514 -5.98 -6.49 26.14
N ILE A 515 -5.98 -5.43 26.94
CA ILE A 515 -5.27 -5.38 28.23
C ILE A 515 -5.86 -6.43 29.18
N SER A 516 -7.19 -6.47 29.33
CA SER A 516 -7.86 -7.43 30.20
C SER A 516 -7.61 -8.88 29.78
N ALA A 517 -7.66 -9.17 28.48
CA ALA A 517 -7.32 -10.48 27.92
C ALA A 517 -5.85 -10.84 28.15
N ALA A 518 -4.93 -9.90 27.93
CA ALA A 518 -3.51 -10.12 28.17
C ALA A 518 -3.21 -10.42 29.65
N GLN A 519 -3.80 -9.66 30.58
CA GLN A 519 -3.72 -9.93 32.03
C GLN A 519 -4.34 -11.27 32.40
N SER A 520 -5.50 -11.62 31.82
CA SER A 520 -6.18 -12.89 32.07
C SER A 520 -5.36 -14.09 31.59
N ALA A 521 -4.64 -13.95 30.47
CA ALA A 521 -3.77 -14.99 29.93
C ALA A 521 -2.60 -15.31 30.88
N VAL A 522 -1.98 -14.29 31.47
CA VAL A 522 -0.80 -14.44 32.35
C VAL A 522 -1.11 -14.40 33.84
N LYS A 523 -2.36 -14.56 34.26
CA LYS A 523 -2.75 -14.49 35.68
C LYS A 523 -1.97 -15.49 36.56
N PRO A 524 -1.80 -15.23 37.86
CA PRO A 524 -1.20 -16.20 38.80
C PRO A 524 -1.87 -17.58 38.69
N GLY A 525 -1.06 -18.64 38.64
CA GLY A 525 -1.53 -20.02 38.43
C GLY A 525 -1.79 -20.41 36.96
N SER A 526 -1.69 -19.47 36.02
CA SER A 526 -1.68 -19.78 34.58
C SER A 526 -0.37 -20.46 34.17
N LYS A 527 -0.46 -21.44 33.26
CA LYS A 527 0.71 -22.03 32.59
C LYS A 527 1.26 -21.13 31.47
N THR A 528 0.53 -20.09 31.09
CA THR A 528 0.98 -19.08 30.13
C THR A 528 1.78 -17.99 30.80
N ARG A 529 3.08 -17.96 30.49
CA ARG A 529 4.10 -17.15 31.18
C ARG A 529 4.24 -15.74 30.60
N ALA A 530 3.90 -15.56 29.33
CA ALA A 530 4.00 -14.28 28.64
C ALA A 530 2.82 -14.04 27.70
N CYS A 531 2.39 -12.79 27.61
CA CYS A 531 1.50 -12.29 26.57
C CYS A 531 2.09 -11.02 25.96
N VAL A 532 2.05 -10.87 24.64
CA VAL A 532 2.55 -9.67 23.95
C VAL A 532 1.44 -9.09 23.08
N VAL A 533 1.14 -7.81 23.30
CA VAL A 533 0.25 -7.03 22.42
C VAL A 533 1.13 -6.28 21.43
N VAL A 534 0.97 -6.54 20.13
CA VAL A 534 1.86 -6.01 19.08
C VAL A 534 1.06 -5.68 17.81
N SER A 535 1.54 -4.73 17.01
CA SER A 535 0.92 -4.40 15.73
C SER A 535 0.89 -5.60 14.78
N GLY A 536 -0.28 -5.88 14.22
CA GLY A 536 -0.49 -6.82 13.13
C GLY A 536 -0.34 -6.18 11.74
N THR A 537 -0.09 -4.87 11.64
CA THR A 537 0.31 -4.23 10.38
C THR A 537 1.81 -4.37 10.11
N ASP A 538 2.60 -4.67 11.15
CA ASP A 538 4.01 -5.02 11.02
C ASP A 538 4.17 -6.45 10.46
N LEU A 539 4.71 -6.53 9.24
CA LEU A 539 4.92 -7.78 8.50
C LEU A 539 5.94 -8.72 9.14
N ASN A 540 6.64 -8.31 10.20
CA ASN A 540 7.57 -9.16 10.95
C ASN A 540 7.21 -9.28 12.45
N ALA A 541 5.99 -8.93 12.85
CA ALA A 541 5.57 -8.91 14.25
C ALA A 541 5.82 -10.24 14.99
N ILE A 542 5.39 -11.36 14.41
CA ILE A 542 5.53 -12.70 15.03
C ILE A 542 7.01 -13.13 15.02
N ARG A 543 7.69 -12.97 13.87
CA ARG A 543 9.10 -13.32 13.68
C ARG A 543 10.01 -12.57 14.65
N SER A 544 9.72 -11.29 14.93
CA SER A 544 10.47 -10.46 15.88
C SER A 544 10.46 -11.00 17.31
N LEU A 545 9.37 -11.66 17.70
CA LEU A 545 9.19 -12.22 19.05
C LEU A 545 9.70 -13.67 19.15
N THR A 546 9.67 -14.42 18.04
CA THR A 546 9.77 -15.89 18.08
C THR A 546 10.96 -16.48 17.32
N SER A 547 11.53 -15.79 16.33
CA SER A 547 12.61 -16.34 15.51
C SER A 547 14.00 -16.08 16.10
N LYS A 548 14.86 -17.11 16.08
CA LYS A 548 16.27 -17.02 16.51
C LYS A 548 17.18 -16.41 15.44
N ALA A 549 16.86 -16.62 14.17
CA ALA A 549 17.58 -16.09 13.01
C ALA A 549 17.22 -14.63 12.72
N TYR A 550 16.13 -14.14 13.32
CA TYR A 550 15.75 -12.75 13.24
C TYR A 550 16.58 -11.92 14.23
N ASP A 551 17.66 -11.35 13.70
CA ASP A 551 18.47 -10.30 14.33
C ASP A 551 17.81 -8.91 14.23
N GLY A 552 16.56 -8.83 13.73
CA GLY A 552 15.87 -7.58 13.42
C GLY A 552 15.39 -6.77 14.62
N THR A 553 16.25 -6.51 15.61
CA THR A 553 16.21 -5.25 16.35
C THR A 553 16.88 -4.17 15.52
N ASP A 554 16.22 -3.72 14.44
CA ASP A 554 16.64 -2.54 13.67
C ASP A 554 16.65 -1.23 14.49
N GLN A 555 16.30 -1.27 15.79
CA GLN A 555 16.29 -0.12 16.70
C GLN A 555 16.67 -0.44 18.16
N GLY A 556 17.10 -1.67 18.49
CA GLY A 556 17.40 -2.05 19.89
C GLY A 556 16.20 -2.08 20.87
N GLU A 557 15.04 -1.54 20.48
CA GLU A 557 13.83 -1.51 21.32
C GLU A 557 12.90 -2.71 21.07
N PRO A 558 12.28 -3.25 22.13
CA PRO A 558 11.48 -4.45 22.01
C PRO A 558 10.04 -4.15 21.50
N LYS A 559 9.64 -4.80 20.39
CA LYS A 559 8.36 -4.54 19.70
C LYS A 559 7.11 -4.97 20.48
N GLY A 560 6.18 -4.04 20.69
CA GLY A 560 4.91 -4.25 21.39
C GLY A 560 5.01 -4.16 22.91
N THR A 561 3.90 -4.39 23.60
CA THR A 561 3.82 -4.35 25.07
C THR A 561 3.81 -5.76 25.65
N LEU A 562 4.79 -6.05 26.52
CA LEU A 562 4.89 -7.32 27.24
C LEU A 562 4.01 -7.33 28.49
N PHE A 563 3.33 -8.45 28.71
CA PHE A 563 2.64 -8.84 29.94
C PHE A 563 3.27 -10.14 30.42
N ALA A 564 3.61 -10.22 31.71
CA ALA A 564 4.20 -11.41 32.31
C ALA A 564 3.39 -11.85 33.53
N THR A 565 3.57 -13.10 33.95
CA THR A 565 2.93 -13.60 35.17
C THR A 565 3.44 -12.84 36.39
N PRO A 566 2.55 -12.32 37.26
CA PRO A 566 2.98 -11.64 38.49
C PRO A 566 3.87 -12.53 39.36
N GLY A 567 4.98 -11.99 39.85
CA GLY A 567 6.02 -12.66 40.62
C GLY A 567 7.05 -13.45 39.79
N SER A 568 6.89 -13.55 38.47
CA SER A 568 7.80 -14.36 37.63
C SER A 568 9.17 -13.70 37.40
N PRO A 569 10.23 -14.47 37.10
CA PRO A 569 11.53 -13.92 36.70
C PRO A 569 11.42 -12.94 35.51
N LEU A 570 10.51 -13.21 34.57
CA LEU A 570 10.24 -12.34 33.43
C LEU A 570 9.72 -10.96 33.85
N GLU A 571 8.79 -10.91 34.82
CA GLU A 571 8.29 -9.64 35.36
C GLU A 571 9.40 -8.89 36.12
N GLN A 572 10.15 -9.58 36.98
CA GLN A 572 11.24 -8.96 37.74
C GLN A 572 12.31 -8.37 36.82
N GLN A 573 12.65 -9.09 35.75
CA GLN A 573 13.61 -8.63 34.74
C GLN A 573 13.04 -7.46 33.93
N ALA A 574 11.78 -7.51 33.50
CA ALA A 574 11.13 -6.41 32.78
C ALA A 574 11.01 -5.14 33.64
N LEU A 575 10.71 -5.28 34.94
CA LEU A 575 10.70 -4.16 35.89
C LEU A 575 12.10 -3.60 36.15
N LYS A 576 13.14 -4.44 36.21
CA LYS A 576 14.55 -3.99 36.26
C LYS A 576 14.95 -3.26 34.98
N GLU A 577 14.53 -3.75 33.81
CA GLU A 577 14.77 -3.12 32.52
C GLU A 577 14.02 -1.78 32.43
N ILE A 578 12.78 -1.68 32.92
CA ILE A 578 12.07 -0.40 33.03
C ILE A 578 12.71 0.52 34.06
N ALA A 579 13.19 0.01 35.19
CA ALA A 579 13.85 0.83 36.21
C ALA A 579 15.20 1.35 35.70
N ALA A 580 15.99 0.51 35.03
CA ALA A 580 17.22 0.91 34.34
C ALA A 580 16.92 1.84 33.16
N ALA A 581 15.84 1.58 32.41
CA ALA A 581 15.37 2.46 31.36
C ALA A 581 14.81 3.77 31.92
N LYS A 582 14.19 3.83 33.11
CA LYS A 582 13.75 5.06 33.79
C LYS A 582 14.95 5.85 34.30
N LEU A 583 15.95 5.18 34.87
CA LEU A 583 17.24 5.78 35.21
C LEU A 583 17.98 6.32 33.96
N ASN A 584 17.78 5.68 32.80
CA ASN A 584 18.32 6.10 31.50
C ASN A 584 17.37 7.00 30.67
N SER A 585 16.08 7.14 31.03
CA SER A 585 15.03 7.86 30.27
C SER A 585 14.45 9.06 31.03
N GLU A 586 14.86 9.27 32.27
CA GLU A 586 14.93 10.60 32.86
C GLU A 586 16.06 11.45 32.23
N VAL A 587 16.92 10.85 31.40
CA VAL A 587 17.68 11.59 30.39
C VAL A 587 16.79 11.80 29.15
N SER A 588 15.88 12.76 29.27
CA SER A 588 15.08 13.29 28.16
C SER A 588 15.97 13.69 26.98
N ILE A 589 15.68 13.25 25.74
CA ILE A 589 16.38 13.61 24.48
C ILE A 589 17.90 13.62 24.69
N SER A 590 18.63 12.52 24.40
CA SER A 590 20.09 12.39 24.62
C SER A 590 20.72 13.75 24.86
N GLU A 591 20.99 14.09 26.14
CA GLU A 591 21.40 15.44 26.52
C GLU A 591 22.58 15.90 25.64
N ASP A 592 23.38 14.94 25.19
CA ASP A 592 24.46 15.05 24.21
C ASP A 592 24.00 15.51 22.81
N ALA A 593 22.91 14.98 22.24
CA ALA A 593 22.34 15.43 20.96
C ALA A 593 21.94 16.91 21.00
N ARG A 594 21.23 17.31 22.06
CA ARG A 594 20.85 18.72 22.25
C ARG A 594 22.06 19.59 22.56
N LYS A 595 23.01 19.11 23.38
CA LYS A 595 24.28 19.82 23.67
C LYS A 595 25.07 20.07 22.38
N MET A 596 25.25 19.06 21.53
CA MET A 596 25.93 19.19 20.24
C MET A 596 25.25 20.23 19.34
N ALA A 597 23.93 20.14 19.18
CA ALA A 597 23.15 21.09 18.38
C ALA A 597 23.24 22.53 18.92
N THR A 598 23.17 22.69 20.24
CA THR A 598 23.22 24.01 20.90
C THR A 598 24.63 24.61 20.83
N ALA A 599 25.67 23.81 21.06
CA ALA A 599 27.06 24.26 20.94
C ALA A 599 27.38 24.72 19.51
N SER A 600 26.95 23.95 18.50
CA SER A 600 27.10 24.33 17.09
C SER A 600 26.37 25.66 16.78
N ARG A 601 25.16 25.85 17.32
CA ARG A 601 24.40 27.11 17.17
C ARG A 601 25.12 28.31 17.78
N ASP A 602 25.71 28.14 18.96
CA ASP A 602 26.41 29.22 19.66
C ASP A 602 27.71 29.61 18.95
N GLU A 603 28.47 28.64 18.44
CA GLU A 603 29.65 28.91 17.61
C GLU A 603 29.27 29.54 16.25
N ALA A 604 28.15 29.14 15.64
CA ALA A 604 27.65 29.76 14.41
C ALA A 604 27.34 31.26 14.62
N ARG A 605 26.74 31.63 15.76
CA ARG A 605 26.50 33.05 16.11
C ARG A 605 27.81 33.83 16.26
N LYS A 606 28.86 33.21 16.82
CA LYS A 606 30.20 33.83 16.88
C LYS A 606 30.78 34.00 15.48
N LEU A 607 30.68 32.98 14.62
CA LEU A 607 31.16 33.03 13.23
C LEU A 607 30.48 34.16 12.44
N GLN A 608 29.18 34.35 12.63
CA GLN A 608 28.39 35.44 12.02
C GLN A 608 28.87 36.84 12.42
N SER A 609 29.44 36.98 13.61
CA SER A 609 29.96 38.27 14.12
C SER A 609 31.36 38.60 13.60
N LEU A 610 32.06 37.65 12.98
CA LEU A 610 33.39 37.88 12.44
C LEU A 610 33.34 38.72 11.15
N PRO A 611 34.39 39.50 10.84
CA PRO A 611 34.55 40.11 9.53
C PRO A 611 34.70 39.05 8.41
N HIS A 612 34.29 39.39 7.19
CA HIS A 612 34.46 38.50 6.02
C HIS A 612 35.88 38.00 5.83
N SER A 613 36.87 38.87 6.03
CA SER A 613 38.30 38.52 5.91
C SER A 613 38.71 37.40 6.87
N GLU A 614 38.15 37.35 8.08
CA GLU A 614 38.43 36.29 9.05
C GLU A 614 37.73 34.98 8.67
N ARG A 615 36.47 35.03 8.20
CA ARG A 615 35.78 33.83 7.68
C ARG A 615 36.50 33.25 6.45
N LYS A 616 37.01 34.12 5.58
CA LYS A 616 37.84 33.74 4.43
C LYS A 616 39.14 33.05 4.87
N ALA A 617 39.82 33.58 5.88
CA ALA A 617 41.02 32.96 6.43
C ALA A 617 40.76 31.56 7.02
N ILE A 618 39.62 31.36 7.68
CA ILE A 618 39.18 30.04 8.17
C ILE A 618 39.05 29.04 7.00
N LEU A 619 38.39 29.42 5.91
CA LEU A 619 38.22 28.55 4.74
C LEU A 619 39.56 28.18 4.08
N TYR A 620 40.49 29.13 3.95
CA TYR A 620 41.84 28.84 3.46
C TYR A 620 42.60 27.88 4.38
N ALA A 621 42.51 28.09 5.70
CA ALA A 621 43.14 27.20 6.66
C ALA A 621 42.61 25.77 6.55
N VAL A 622 41.30 25.60 6.32
CA VAL A 622 40.70 24.28 6.06
C VAL A 622 41.26 23.66 4.77
N ALA A 623 41.34 24.41 3.67
CA ALA A 623 41.90 23.91 2.41
C ALA A 623 43.37 23.50 2.55
N ASP A 624 44.19 24.31 3.22
CA ASP A 624 45.60 24.03 3.48
C ASP A 624 45.77 22.78 4.37
N ALA A 625 44.92 22.63 5.39
CA ALA A 625 44.98 21.51 6.31
C ALA A 625 44.64 20.17 5.64
N LEU A 626 43.69 20.14 4.71
CA LEU A 626 43.36 18.94 3.94
C LEU A 626 44.53 18.47 3.07
N GLU A 627 45.26 19.40 2.45
CA GLU A 627 46.45 19.10 1.66
C GLU A 627 47.61 18.63 2.54
N ALA A 628 47.84 19.32 3.66
CA ALA A 628 48.92 19.00 4.61
C ALA A 628 48.71 17.65 5.31
N GLN A 629 47.46 17.25 5.55
CA GLN A 629 47.10 16.00 6.25
C GLN A 629 46.71 14.86 5.29
N LYS A 630 46.98 15.00 3.99
CA LYS A 630 46.56 14.02 2.96
C LYS A 630 46.93 12.57 3.31
N ASP A 631 48.14 12.34 3.82
CA ASP A 631 48.62 10.98 4.11
C ASP A 631 47.83 10.35 5.27
N THR A 632 47.45 11.16 6.26
CA THR A 632 46.60 10.75 7.38
C THR A 632 45.20 10.40 6.87
N LEU A 633 44.63 11.24 6.00
CA LEU A 633 43.29 11.04 5.43
C LEU A 633 43.22 9.79 4.54
N LEU A 634 44.21 9.58 3.66
CA LEU A 634 44.27 8.41 2.78
C LEU A 634 44.49 7.11 3.55
N LYS A 635 45.26 7.14 4.66
CA LYS A 635 45.41 5.98 5.55
C LYS A 635 44.09 5.61 6.23
N ALA A 636 43.34 6.60 6.73
CA ALA A 636 42.02 6.36 7.31
C ALA A 636 41.05 5.78 6.26
N ASN A 637 41.08 6.30 5.03
CA ASN A 637 40.26 5.79 3.93
C ASN A 637 40.63 4.37 3.50
N ALA A 638 41.91 3.99 3.56
CA ALA A 638 42.34 2.63 3.26
C ALA A 638 41.72 1.60 4.22
N ILE A 639 41.57 1.94 5.52
CA ILE A 639 40.91 1.09 6.51
C ILE A 639 39.43 0.90 6.15
N ASP A 640 38.74 1.97 5.78
CA ASP A 640 37.33 1.90 5.36
C ASP A 640 37.15 1.08 4.09
N LEU A 641 38.05 1.21 3.10
CA LEU A 641 38.05 0.41 1.87
C LEU A 641 38.27 -1.08 2.15
N GLU A 642 39.23 -1.42 3.02
CA GLU A 642 39.49 -2.81 3.42
C GLU A 642 38.27 -3.43 4.14
N ASN A 643 37.61 -2.67 5.02
CA ASN A 643 36.39 -3.12 5.69
C ASN A 643 35.24 -3.30 4.70
N ALA A 644 35.06 -2.37 3.75
CA ALA A 644 34.03 -2.45 2.72
C ALA A 644 34.20 -3.67 1.81
N GLU A 645 35.46 -4.02 1.46
CA GLU A 645 35.79 -5.23 0.72
C GLU A 645 35.45 -6.50 1.50
N LYS A 646 35.79 -6.56 2.80
CA LYS A 646 35.45 -7.70 3.69
C LYS A 646 33.94 -7.88 3.85
N ASP A 647 33.19 -6.79 3.92
CA ASP A 647 31.74 -6.79 4.09
C ASP A 647 30.97 -7.10 2.79
N GLY A 648 31.68 -7.30 1.66
CA GLY A 648 31.06 -7.60 0.36
C GLY A 648 30.30 -6.42 -0.25
N THR A 649 30.72 -5.19 0.07
CA THR A 649 30.09 -3.95 -0.43
C THR A 649 30.20 -3.87 -1.95
N SER A 650 29.16 -3.36 -2.62
CA SER A 650 29.14 -3.26 -4.09
C SER A 650 30.26 -2.37 -4.63
N THR A 651 30.79 -2.71 -5.81
CA THR A 651 31.86 -1.95 -6.48
C THR A 651 31.51 -0.47 -6.69
N GLN A 652 30.22 -0.17 -6.92
CA GLN A 652 29.71 1.19 -7.05
C GLN A 652 29.83 1.99 -5.75
N LEU A 653 29.47 1.41 -4.60
CA LEU A 653 29.60 2.07 -3.30
C LEU A 653 31.06 2.24 -2.87
N VAL A 654 31.92 1.24 -3.15
CA VAL A 654 33.37 1.33 -2.92
C VAL A 654 33.99 2.48 -3.74
N SER A 655 33.55 2.66 -5.00
CA SER A 655 34.04 3.78 -5.83
C SER A 655 33.69 5.16 -5.27
N ARG A 656 32.52 5.28 -4.61
CA ARG A 656 32.08 6.50 -3.92
C ARG A 656 32.86 6.72 -2.61
N LEU A 657 33.18 5.65 -1.90
CA LEU A 657 33.93 5.67 -0.65
C LEU A 657 35.40 6.07 -0.86
N LYS A 658 35.99 5.73 -2.00
CA LYS A 658 37.42 5.95 -2.28
C LYS A 658 37.80 7.43 -2.37
N LEU A 659 38.78 7.82 -1.56
CA LEU A 659 39.51 9.09 -1.66
C LEU A 659 40.80 8.90 -2.45
N THR A 660 41.21 9.94 -3.17
CA THR A 660 42.46 9.97 -3.94
C THR A 660 43.12 11.34 -3.78
N ASP A 661 44.42 11.45 -4.07
CA ASP A 661 45.13 12.73 -4.08
C ASP A 661 44.42 13.76 -4.97
N SER A 662 43.97 13.34 -6.16
CA SER A 662 43.26 14.22 -7.10
C SER A 662 41.93 14.74 -6.53
N LYS A 663 41.19 13.91 -5.78
CA LYS A 663 39.95 14.31 -5.11
C LYS A 663 40.26 15.33 -4.01
N LEU A 664 41.25 15.07 -3.16
CA LEU A 664 41.64 16.01 -2.10
C LEU A 664 42.10 17.36 -2.66
N ALA A 665 42.89 17.36 -3.74
CA ALA A 665 43.29 18.60 -4.42
C ALA A 665 42.09 19.36 -5.01
N THR A 666 41.13 18.64 -5.61
CA THR A 666 39.89 19.23 -6.14
C THR A 666 39.05 19.84 -5.02
N LEU A 667 38.93 19.14 -3.89
CA LEU A 667 38.21 19.63 -2.70
C LEU A 667 38.85 20.91 -2.18
N SER A 668 40.17 20.94 -1.96
CA SER A 668 40.86 22.14 -1.50
C SER A 668 40.72 23.30 -2.49
N SER A 669 40.80 23.05 -3.80
CA SER A 669 40.55 24.08 -4.82
C SER A 669 39.12 24.64 -4.74
N GLY A 670 38.11 23.78 -4.61
CA GLY A 670 36.71 24.19 -4.45
C GLY A 670 36.48 25.03 -3.18
N ILE A 671 37.13 24.67 -2.07
CA ILE A 671 37.04 25.45 -0.81
C ILE A 671 37.65 26.85 -0.99
N ARG A 672 38.78 26.96 -1.72
CA ARG A 672 39.37 28.27 -2.05
C ARG A 672 38.45 29.11 -2.93
N GLN A 673 37.80 28.50 -3.92
CA GLN A 673 36.81 29.20 -4.76
C GLN A 673 35.66 29.77 -3.92
N ILE A 674 35.14 28.99 -2.95
CA ILE A 674 34.12 29.48 -2.01
C ILE A 674 34.66 30.63 -1.15
N ALA A 675 35.91 30.53 -0.67
CA ALA A 675 36.55 31.59 0.12
C ALA A 675 36.75 32.89 -0.69
N ASP A 676 36.92 32.78 -2.00
CA ASP A 676 37.12 33.91 -2.91
C ASP A 676 35.83 34.59 -3.37
N GLN A 677 34.66 34.03 -3.07
CA GLN A 677 33.38 34.68 -3.33
C GLN A 677 33.17 35.94 -2.48
N SER A 678 32.29 36.83 -2.96
CA SER A 678 31.84 38.01 -2.22
C SER A 678 31.14 37.60 -0.92
N ASP A 679 31.21 38.46 0.11
CA ASP A 679 30.57 38.15 1.40
C ASP A 679 29.07 37.86 1.22
N PRO A 680 28.61 36.64 1.52
CA PRO A 680 27.20 36.30 1.38
C PRO A 680 26.32 36.89 2.49
N LEU A 681 26.90 37.34 3.61
CA LEU A 681 26.14 37.78 4.79
C LEU A 681 25.86 39.29 4.79
N GLY A 682 24.64 39.67 5.16
CA GLY A 682 24.25 41.08 5.28
C GLY A 682 24.02 41.79 3.95
N VAL A 683 23.95 41.06 2.84
CA VAL A 683 23.67 41.61 1.50
C VAL A 683 22.26 42.14 1.47
N VAL A 684 22.10 43.43 1.13
CA VAL A 684 20.80 44.08 0.98
C VAL A 684 20.14 43.58 -0.32
N LYS A 685 19.00 42.92 -0.20
CA LYS A 685 18.21 42.41 -1.33
C LYS A 685 17.10 43.39 -1.76
N ALA A 686 16.58 44.17 -0.81
CA ALA A 686 15.61 45.23 -1.06
C ALA A 686 15.77 46.33 -0.01
N LYS A 687 15.56 47.58 -0.39
CA LYS A 687 15.63 48.72 0.53
C LYS A 687 14.62 49.78 0.15
N ARG A 688 13.80 50.19 1.10
CA ARG A 688 12.82 51.26 0.91
C ARG A 688 12.72 52.16 2.12
N GLU A 689 12.40 53.41 1.86
CA GLU A 689 11.87 54.32 2.87
C GLU A 689 10.38 54.02 3.03
N VAL A 690 9.98 53.61 4.23
CA VAL A 690 8.57 53.33 4.55
C VAL A 690 7.82 54.63 4.80
N ALA A 691 8.47 55.58 5.46
CA ALA A 691 8.02 56.93 5.75
C ALA A 691 9.26 57.82 5.97
N ASP A 692 9.06 59.14 6.02
CA ASP A 692 10.17 60.07 6.27
C ASP A 692 10.97 59.67 7.52
N GLY A 693 12.29 59.57 7.37
CA GLY A 693 13.19 59.10 8.42
C GLY A 693 13.08 57.61 8.81
N LEU A 694 12.27 56.79 8.13
CA LEU A 694 12.02 55.38 8.47
C LEU A 694 12.42 54.44 7.33
N THR A 695 13.62 53.86 7.42
CA THR A 695 14.20 52.99 6.38
C THR A 695 14.03 51.51 6.70
N LEU A 696 13.44 50.76 5.78
CA LEU A 696 13.33 49.31 5.81
C LEU A 696 14.35 48.69 4.85
N SER A 697 15.05 47.65 5.30
CA SER A 697 15.99 46.88 4.47
C SER A 697 15.77 45.40 4.67
N GLN A 698 15.73 44.63 3.58
CA GLN A 698 15.78 43.17 3.60
C GLN A 698 17.23 42.74 3.36
N ILE A 699 17.81 41.99 4.30
CA ILE A 699 19.20 41.53 4.23
C ILE A 699 19.30 40.01 4.24
N THR A 700 20.35 39.45 3.64
CA THR A 700 20.69 38.03 3.78
C THR A 700 21.23 37.72 5.17
N VAL A 701 20.82 36.58 5.71
CA VAL A 701 21.29 36.03 6.99
C VAL A 701 21.41 34.50 6.86
N PRO A 702 22.24 33.82 7.66
CA PRO A 702 22.29 32.36 7.66
C PRO A 702 20.94 31.75 8.06
N ILE A 703 20.71 30.51 7.66
CA ILE A 703 19.54 29.73 8.12
C ILE A 703 19.62 29.47 9.63
N GLY A 704 20.80 29.08 10.13
CA GLY A 704 21.04 28.76 11.54
C GLY A 704 21.89 27.51 11.69
N VAL A 705 21.30 26.39 12.11
CA VAL A 705 21.97 25.08 12.23
C VAL A 705 21.45 24.11 11.16
N LEU A 706 22.37 23.58 10.39
CA LEU A 706 22.12 22.58 9.35
C LEU A 706 22.41 21.18 9.89
N MET A 707 21.55 20.21 9.62
CA MET A 707 21.83 18.78 9.84
C MET A 707 21.92 18.07 8.50
N ILE A 708 23.09 17.53 8.17
CA ILE A 708 23.34 16.94 6.86
C ILE A 708 23.71 15.48 7.02
N ILE A 709 22.90 14.63 6.40
CA ILE A 709 23.00 13.17 6.51
C ILE A 709 23.40 12.62 5.14
N PHE A 710 24.57 12.01 5.04
CA PHE A 710 25.12 11.52 3.77
C PHE A 710 25.59 10.07 3.88
N GLU A 711 25.50 9.33 2.77
CA GLU A 711 25.94 7.93 2.66
C GLU A 711 27.45 7.86 2.32
N SER A 712 27.90 6.82 1.59
CA SER A 712 29.30 6.38 1.37
C SER A 712 30.20 7.36 0.60
N ARG A 713 30.24 8.63 0.99
CA ARG A 713 30.87 9.76 0.29
C ARG A 713 31.66 10.65 1.28
N PRO A 714 32.84 10.21 1.72
CA PRO A 714 33.66 11.00 2.65
C PRO A 714 34.13 12.33 2.04
N ASP A 715 34.17 12.45 0.70
CA ASP A 715 34.47 13.68 -0.03
C ASP A 715 33.39 14.77 0.11
N SER A 716 32.16 14.41 0.49
CA SER A 716 31.09 15.38 0.70
C SER A 716 31.30 16.21 1.97
N MET A 717 31.93 15.65 3.01
CA MET A 717 32.10 16.33 4.29
C MET A 717 32.86 17.67 4.17
N PRO A 718 34.05 17.74 3.53
CA PRO A 718 34.75 19.02 3.35
C PRO A 718 33.96 20.07 2.59
N GLN A 719 33.24 19.67 1.53
CA GLN A 719 32.43 20.59 0.71
C GLN A 719 31.30 21.20 1.54
N ILE A 720 30.57 20.35 2.26
CA ILE A 720 29.46 20.75 3.11
C ILE A 720 29.93 21.66 4.24
N SER A 721 31.04 21.30 4.89
CA SER A 721 31.66 22.14 5.92
C SER A 721 32.05 23.51 5.40
N ALA A 722 32.68 23.60 4.23
CA ALA A 722 33.05 24.88 3.63
C ALA A 722 31.84 25.74 3.29
N LEU A 723 30.78 25.15 2.72
CA LEU A 723 29.54 25.86 2.42
C LEU A 723 28.86 26.38 3.70
N ALA A 724 28.80 25.58 4.76
CA ALA A 724 28.24 25.99 6.06
C ALA A 724 29.05 27.14 6.69
N LEU A 725 30.38 27.05 6.68
CA LEU A 725 31.26 28.10 7.20
C LEU A 725 31.15 29.40 6.39
N ALA A 726 31.13 29.31 5.06
CA ALA A 726 30.98 30.48 4.18
C ALA A 726 29.63 31.18 4.40
N SER A 727 28.56 30.40 4.56
CA SER A 727 27.20 30.89 4.81
C SER A 727 26.90 31.20 6.28
N GLY A 728 27.88 31.10 7.20
CA GLY A 728 27.70 31.44 8.62
C GLY A 728 26.77 30.51 9.41
N ASN A 729 26.59 29.28 8.95
CA ASN A 729 25.73 28.27 9.57
C ASN A 729 26.52 27.34 10.52
N GLY A 730 25.86 26.87 11.57
CA GLY A 730 26.31 25.72 12.35
C GLY A 730 25.98 24.42 11.61
N LEU A 731 26.74 23.36 11.87
CA LEU A 731 26.65 22.13 11.10
C LEU A 731 26.70 20.87 11.97
N LEU A 732 25.70 20.00 11.82
CA LEU A 732 25.65 18.65 12.35
C LEU A 732 25.78 17.67 11.18
N LEU A 733 26.78 16.81 11.22
CA LEU A 733 27.08 15.86 10.16
C LEU A 733 26.80 14.43 10.59
N LYS A 734 26.12 13.66 9.75
CA LYS A 734 26.01 12.22 9.88
C LYS A 734 26.44 11.55 8.59
N GLY A 735 27.65 10.99 8.58
CA GLY A 735 28.13 10.17 7.46
C GLY A 735 27.73 8.70 7.59
N GLY A 736 27.86 7.94 6.49
CA GLY A 736 27.66 6.48 6.48
C GLY A 736 28.62 5.73 7.42
N LYS A 737 28.22 4.54 7.86
CA LYS A 737 29.04 3.69 8.77
C LYS A 737 30.29 3.17 8.07
N GLU A 738 30.16 2.90 6.78
CA GLU A 738 31.20 2.44 5.86
C GLU A 738 32.34 3.45 5.67
N ALA A 739 32.12 4.74 6.00
CA ALA A 739 33.12 5.80 5.90
C ALA A 739 33.54 6.33 7.29
N ALA A 740 33.36 5.53 8.35
CA ALA A 740 33.53 5.99 9.72
C ALA A 740 34.93 6.57 10.00
N HIS A 741 35.99 5.86 9.60
CA HIS A 741 37.37 6.30 9.87
C HIS A 741 37.73 7.53 9.04
N SER A 742 37.32 7.56 7.77
CA SER A 742 37.50 8.71 6.88
C SER A 742 36.80 9.95 7.43
N ASN A 743 35.54 9.81 7.84
CA ASN A 743 34.72 10.90 8.37
C ASN A 743 35.29 11.45 9.68
N GLU A 744 35.75 10.59 10.59
CA GLU A 744 36.38 11.01 11.84
C GLU A 744 37.70 11.77 11.57
N ALA A 745 38.54 11.24 10.69
CA ALA A 745 39.81 11.88 10.33
C ALA A 745 39.59 13.26 9.67
N ILE A 746 38.65 13.35 8.72
CA ILE A 746 38.31 14.60 8.04
C ILE A 746 37.71 15.60 9.04
N HIS A 747 36.74 15.19 9.86
CA HIS A 747 36.10 16.04 10.87
C HIS A 747 37.15 16.62 11.82
N LYS A 748 38.09 15.80 12.28
CA LYS A 748 39.20 16.24 13.13
C LYS A 748 40.04 17.31 12.43
N VAL A 749 40.49 17.06 11.19
CA VAL A 749 41.31 18.01 10.42
C VAL A 749 40.60 19.33 10.20
N ILE A 750 39.31 19.31 9.82
CA ILE A 750 38.52 20.51 9.61
C ILE A 750 38.35 21.28 10.92
N GLY A 751 37.99 20.61 12.02
CA GLY A 751 37.82 21.25 13.32
C GLY A 751 39.10 21.90 13.84
N ASP A 752 40.24 21.21 13.72
CA ASP A 752 41.57 21.76 14.06
C ASP A 752 41.88 23.02 13.23
N ALA A 753 41.59 22.98 11.92
CA ALA A 753 41.84 24.09 11.01
C ALA A 753 40.92 25.29 11.27
N VAL A 754 39.66 25.08 11.64
CA VAL A 754 38.72 26.15 11.98
C VAL A 754 39.15 26.87 13.26
N GLU A 755 39.52 26.12 14.30
CA GLU A 755 39.97 26.73 15.55
C GLU A 755 41.29 27.48 15.35
N ALA A 756 42.26 26.91 14.62
CA ALA A 756 43.51 27.57 14.31
C ALA A 756 43.33 28.81 13.41
N GLY A 757 42.57 28.68 12.31
CA GLY A 757 42.34 29.73 11.33
C GLY A 757 41.53 30.92 11.88
N SER A 758 40.72 30.69 12.91
CA SER A 758 40.01 31.76 13.64
C SER A 758 40.80 32.37 14.80
N GLY A 759 42.02 31.89 15.08
CA GLY A 759 42.79 32.30 16.26
C GLY A 759 42.14 31.90 17.58
N GLY A 760 41.39 30.79 17.60
CA GLY A 760 40.67 30.28 18.77
C GLY A 760 39.34 30.98 19.07
N LYS A 761 38.89 31.91 18.21
CA LYS A 761 37.60 32.61 18.35
C LYS A 761 36.41 31.70 18.10
N ILE A 762 36.57 30.73 17.19
CA ILE A 762 35.56 29.72 16.86
C ILE A 762 36.09 28.37 17.33
N LYS A 763 35.27 27.64 18.08
CA LYS A 763 35.60 26.30 18.57
C LYS A 763 35.21 25.23 17.57
N ARG A 764 35.82 24.04 17.73
CA ARG A 764 35.58 22.87 16.87
C ARG A 764 34.11 22.46 16.84
N ASP A 765 33.37 22.79 17.90
CA ASP A 765 31.95 22.49 18.08
C ASP A 765 31.03 23.10 17.02
N ILE A 766 31.51 24.08 16.22
CA ILE A 766 30.75 24.62 15.09
C ILE A 766 30.33 23.53 14.10
N ILE A 767 31.16 22.50 13.93
CA ILE A 767 30.85 21.32 13.13
C ILE A 767 30.87 20.11 14.07
N ALA A 768 29.73 19.47 14.30
CA ALA A 768 29.64 18.26 15.12
C ALA A 768 29.45 17.01 14.25
N LEU A 769 30.16 15.92 14.57
CA LEU A 769 29.99 14.63 13.92
C LEU A 769 29.12 13.71 14.77
N VAL A 770 27.97 13.32 14.22
CA VAL A 770 27.02 12.39 14.83
C VAL A 770 27.45 10.97 14.50
N THR A 771 27.81 10.18 15.52
CA THR A 771 28.38 8.85 15.30
C THR A 771 27.36 7.72 15.41
N SER A 772 26.30 7.90 16.21
CA SER A 772 25.29 6.84 16.42
C SER A 772 23.98 7.07 15.64
N ARG A 773 23.31 5.97 15.25
CA ARG A 773 21.98 6.03 14.59
C ARG A 773 20.88 6.50 15.56
N GLY A 774 20.96 6.14 16.85
CA GLY A 774 20.01 6.59 17.87
C GLY A 774 19.99 8.11 18.02
N GLN A 775 21.15 8.76 17.96
CA GLN A 775 21.26 10.22 17.98
C GLN A 775 20.58 10.89 16.77
N VAL A 776 20.50 10.24 15.61
CA VAL A 776 19.80 10.81 14.43
C VAL A 776 18.32 10.94 14.70
N ALA A 777 17.68 9.89 15.22
CA ALA A 777 16.25 9.92 15.54
C ALA A 777 15.91 10.98 16.59
N ASP A 778 16.80 11.22 17.56
CA ASP A 778 16.63 12.27 18.54
C ASP A 778 16.91 13.67 17.97
N MET A 779 17.92 13.83 17.12
CA MET A 779 18.21 15.09 16.44
C MET A 779 17.09 15.52 15.49
N LEU A 780 16.42 14.57 14.81
CA LEU A 780 15.27 14.85 13.96
C LEU A 780 14.05 15.41 14.74
N LYS A 781 14.06 15.34 16.08
CA LYS A 781 13.04 15.93 16.96
C LYS A 781 13.42 17.33 17.47
N LEU A 782 14.61 17.84 17.13
CA LEU A 782 15.12 19.13 17.61
C LEU A 782 14.72 20.30 16.69
N ASP A 783 13.44 20.41 16.33
CA ASP A 783 12.93 21.50 15.48
C ASP A 783 13.00 22.90 16.13
N ASP A 784 13.41 22.99 17.40
CA ASP A 784 13.71 24.23 18.11
C ASP A 784 15.18 24.70 17.99
N VAL A 785 16.09 23.80 17.58
CA VAL A 785 17.53 24.07 17.47
C VAL A 785 18.07 23.87 16.06
N VAL A 786 17.64 22.83 15.36
CA VAL A 786 18.05 22.50 13.99
C VAL A 786 17.05 23.13 13.02
N ASP A 787 17.56 23.96 12.12
CA ASP A 787 16.75 24.82 11.25
C ASP A 787 16.51 24.19 9.85
N LEU A 788 17.39 23.30 9.38
CA LEU A 788 17.26 22.60 8.10
C LEU A 788 17.95 21.23 8.12
N VAL A 789 17.27 20.20 7.58
CA VAL A 789 17.86 18.86 7.34
C VAL A 789 18.11 18.65 5.85
N ILE A 790 19.29 18.16 5.48
CA ILE A 790 19.63 17.83 4.09
C ILE A 790 20.11 16.37 3.97
N PRO A 791 19.25 15.46 3.47
CA PRO A 791 19.69 14.12 3.11
C PRO A 791 20.42 14.08 1.77
N ARG A 792 21.56 13.38 1.75
CA ARG A 792 22.39 13.09 0.57
C ARG A 792 22.61 11.58 0.47
N GLY A 793 21.61 10.89 -0.06
CA GLY A 793 21.61 9.43 -0.15
C GLY A 793 20.44 8.90 -0.95
N SER A 794 20.11 7.64 -0.72
CA SER A 794 19.01 6.93 -1.38
C SER A 794 17.62 7.56 -1.15
N ASN A 795 16.70 7.30 -2.08
CA ASN A 795 15.30 7.77 -2.01
C ASN A 795 14.61 7.26 -0.72
N ALA A 796 15.01 6.08 -0.25
CA ALA A 796 14.56 5.51 1.02
C ALA A 796 15.00 6.35 2.23
N LEU A 797 16.25 6.82 2.26
CA LEU A 797 16.76 7.71 3.33
C LEU A 797 16.01 9.04 3.35
N VAL A 798 15.82 9.65 2.18
CA VAL A 798 15.11 10.93 2.03
C VAL A 798 13.67 10.79 2.52
N SER A 799 12.97 9.72 2.10
CA SER A 799 11.59 9.44 2.50
C SER A 799 11.47 9.16 4.00
N TYR A 800 12.42 8.42 4.57
CA TYR A 800 12.48 8.17 6.01
C TYR A 800 12.60 9.47 6.80
N ILE A 801 13.54 10.35 6.43
CA ILE A 801 13.74 11.62 7.14
C ILE A 801 12.49 12.49 7.04
N LYS A 802 11.92 12.65 5.83
CA LYS A 802 10.68 13.42 5.63
C LYS A 802 9.50 12.91 6.46
N ALA A 803 9.39 11.61 6.68
CA ALA A 803 8.33 11.01 7.49
C ALA A 803 8.54 11.17 9.01
N ASN A 804 9.77 11.46 9.48
CA ASN A 804 10.16 11.39 10.89
C ASN A 804 10.60 12.73 11.50
N THR A 805 10.52 13.85 10.79
CA THR A 805 10.91 15.17 11.32
C THR A 805 9.90 16.27 11.01
N ARG A 806 9.87 17.30 11.86
CA ARG A 806 9.19 18.58 11.62
C ARG A 806 10.14 19.64 11.08
N ILE A 807 11.45 19.39 11.13
CA ILE A 807 12.45 20.30 10.59
C ILE A 807 12.27 20.34 9.07
N PRO A 808 12.35 21.51 8.42
CA PRO A 808 12.35 21.59 6.97
C PRO A 808 13.40 20.66 6.36
N VAL A 809 13.04 19.93 5.29
CA VAL A 809 13.93 18.99 4.62
C VAL A 809 14.19 19.49 3.19
N LEU A 810 15.45 19.72 2.84
CA LEU A 810 15.87 20.10 1.49
C LEU A 810 16.58 18.92 0.82
N GLY A 811 16.08 18.51 -0.34
CA GLY A 811 16.64 17.40 -1.13
C GLY A 811 15.62 16.81 -2.10
N HIS A 812 16.10 16.15 -3.14
CA HIS A 812 15.27 15.44 -4.10
C HIS A 812 15.05 13.99 -3.66
N ALA A 813 13.88 13.45 -3.99
CA ALA A 813 13.55 12.05 -3.73
C ALA A 813 13.70 11.16 -4.95
N ASP A 814 13.80 11.68 -6.18
CA ASP A 814 13.98 10.91 -7.43
C ASP A 814 14.70 11.77 -8.49
N GLY A 815 15.43 11.13 -9.42
CA GLY A 815 16.22 11.74 -10.50
C GLY A 815 15.78 11.36 -11.92
N VAL A 816 14.48 11.39 -12.24
CA VAL A 816 13.95 10.99 -13.56
C VAL A 816 14.04 12.18 -14.53
N CYS A 817 15.13 12.22 -15.30
CA CYS A 817 15.45 13.29 -16.24
C CYS A 817 15.17 12.88 -17.70
N HIS A 818 14.75 13.84 -18.53
CA HIS A 818 14.45 13.64 -19.94
C HIS A 818 15.36 14.44 -20.86
N VAL A 819 15.62 13.87 -22.04
CA VAL A 819 16.10 14.61 -23.20
C VAL A 819 15.04 14.51 -24.30
N TYR A 820 14.52 15.63 -24.77
CA TYR A 820 13.57 15.73 -25.87
C TYR A 820 14.30 16.16 -27.16
N VAL A 821 14.17 15.36 -28.22
CA VAL A 821 14.69 15.67 -29.55
C VAL A 821 13.56 16.21 -30.41
N ASP A 822 13.60 17.52 -30.66
CA ASP A 822 12.60 18.24 -31.43
C ASP A 822 12.69 17.96 -32.94
N LYS A 823 11.59 18.17 -33.67
CA LYS A 823 11.53 18.02 -35.13
C LYS A 823 12.55 18.86 -35.90
N SER A 824 12.97 20.00 -35.34
CA SER A 824 13.99 20.86 -35.95
C SER A 824 15.41 20.29 -35.83
N ALA A 825 15.64 19.34 -34.93
CA ALA A 825 16.94 18.70 -34.76
C ALA A 825 17.19 17.70 -35.91
N ASN A 826 18.22 17.95 -36.72
CA ASN A 826 18.50 17.17 -37.93
C ASN A 826 19.91 16.57 -37.99
N ASP A 827 20.87 17.06 -37.18
CA ASP A 827 22.23 16.50 -37.11
C ASP A 827 22.30 15.39 -36.06
N ALA A 828 22.10 14.15 -36.51
CA ALA A 828 22.15 12.98 -35.65
C ALA A 828 23.50 12.80 -34.91
N ALA A 829 24.61 13.29 -35.47
CA ALA A 829 25.92 13.18 -34.82
C ALA A 829 26.05 14.15 -33.64
N VAL A 830 25.54 15.38 -33.79
CA VAL A 830 25.49 16.36 -32.68
C VAL A 830 24.51 15.90 -31.60
N ILE A 831 23.32 15.44 -32.00
CA ILE A 831 22.30 14.93 -31.06
C ILE A 831 22.85 13.75 -30.26
N SER A 832 23.54 12.81 -30.92
CA SER A 832 24.14 11.65 -30.25
C SER A 832 25.16 12.03 -29.18
N LYS A 833 25.95 13.11 -29.37
CA LYS A 833 26.93 13.55 -28.35
C LYS A 833 26.24 13.96 -27.05
N ILE A 834 25.14 14.71 -27.15
CA ILE A 834 24.39 15.18 -25.98
C ILE A 834 23.69 13.99 -25.30
N VAL A 835 22.98 13.17 -26.07
CA VAL A 835 22.19 12.05 -25.54
C VAL A 835 23.06 10.96 -24.91
N VAL A 836 24.20 10.63 -25.53
CA VAL A 836 25.14 9.64 -24.98
C VAL A 836 25.79 10.20 -23.70
N ASP A 837 26.30 11.44 -23.71
CA ASP A 837 26.89 12.06 -22.53
C ASP A 837 25.92 12.11 -21.35
N ALA A 838 24.66 12.50 -21.62
CA ALA A 838 23.60 12.58 -20.62
C ALA A 838 23.34 11.24 -19.92
N LYS A 839 23.64 10.09 -20.55
CA LYS A 839 23.49 8.75 -19.96
C LYS A 839 24.79 8.17 -19.43
N THR A 840 25.90 8.31 -20.16
CA THR A 840 27.10 7.48 -19.95
C THR A 840 28.19 8.14 -19.12
N ASP A 841 28.20 9.48 -18.96
CA ASP A 841 29.21 10.17 -18.13
C ASP A 841 29.21 9.64 -16.70
N TYR A 842 28.03 9.61 -16.06
CA TYR A 842 27.87 9.01 -14.74
C TYR A 842 26.45 8.45 -14.57
N PRO A 843 26.18 7.19 -14.99
CA PRO A 843 24.83 6.63 -15.08
C PRO A 843 24.05 6.57 -13.76
N SER A 844 24.76 6.56 -12.63
CA SER A 844 24.17 6.51 -11.28
C SER A 844 23.93 7.90 -10.65
N ALA A 845 24.14 8.98 -11.42
CA ALA A 845 23.85 10.34 -10.99
C ALA A 845 22.36 10.64 -11.14
N CYS A 846 21.80 11.42 -10.20
CA CYS A 846 20.39 11.82 -10.21
C CYS A 846 19.99 12.75 -11.38
N ASN A 847 20.97 13.27 -12.12
CA ASN A 847 20.76 14.10 -13.31
C ASN A 847 21.12 13.36 -14.62
N ALA A 848 21.35 12.05 -14.57
CA ALA A 848 21.52 11.25 -15.77
C ALA A 848 20.18 11.13 -16.51
N MET A 849 20.20 11.11 -17.84
CA MET A 849 18.99 10.90 -18.63
C MET A 849 18.41 9.52 -18.33
N GLU A 850 17.12 9.46 -18.03
CA GLU A 850 16.40 8.19 -17.86
C GLU A 850 15.41 7.92 -18.99
N THR A 851 14.93 8.98 -19.64
CA THR A 851 14.03 8.88 -20.80
C THR A 851 14.48 9.78 -21.96
N LEU A 852 14.55 9.22 -23.15
CA LEU A 852 14.72 9.94 -24.41
C LEU A 852 13.36 10.07 -25.11
N LEU A 853 12.89 11.31 -25.31
CA LEU A 853 11.68 11.62 -26.06
C LEU A 853 12.05 12.02 -27.48
N LEU A 854 11.46 11.37 -28.48
CA LEU A 854 11.71 11.63 -29.90
C LEU A 854 10.45 12.18 -30.56
N HIS A 855 10.54 13.33 -31.21
CA HIS A 855 9.45 13.81 -32.04
C HIS A 855 9.20 12.86 -33.23
N LYS A 856 7.95 12.56 -33.57
CA LYS A 856 7.57 11.61 -34.64
C LYS A 856 8.23 11.87 -36.01
N ASP A 857 8.51 13.13 -36.32
CA ASP A 857 9.14 13.53 -37.59
C ASP A 857 10.66 13.22 -37.64
N THR A 858 11.27 12.88 -36.49
CA THR A 858 12.70 12.55 -36.39
C THR A 858 12.99 11.06 -36.62
N LEU A 859 11.93 10.24 -36.78
CA LEU A 859 12.03 8.78 -36.81
C LEU A 859 12.84 8.23 -37.98
N GLN A 860 12.72 8.84 -39.15
CA GLN A 860 13.38 8.36 -40.37
C GLN A 860 14.85 8.79 -40.48
N THR A 861 15.21 9.90 -39.84
CA THR A 861 16.49 10.59 -40.08
C THR A 861 17.43 10.56 -38.88
N VAL A 862 16.89 10.65 -37.66
CA VAL A 862 17.67 10.87 -36.43
C VAL A 862 17.56 9.70 -35.44
N ALA A 863 16.36 9.15 -35.29
CA ALA A 863 16.08 8.16 -34.23
C ALA A 863 17.04 6.97 -34.29
N MET A 864 17.13 6.29 -35.44
CA MET A 864 17.96 5.08 -35.56
C MET A 864 19.45 5.32 -35.29
N PRO A 865 20.12 6.33 -35.90
CA PRO A 865 21.51 6.64 -35.57
C PRO A 865 21.76 6.92 -34.07
N VAL A 866 20.88 7.69 -33.42
CA VAL A 866 21.02 8.02 -31.98
C VAL A 866 20.89 6.75 -31.12
N LEU A 867 19.90 5.90 -31.41
CA LEU A 867 19.71 4.64 -30.70
C LEU A 867 20.87 3.66 -30.91
N MET A 868 21.44 3.61 -32.12
CA MET A 868 22.63 2.80 -32.40
C MET A 868 23.84 3.28 -31.60
N ASN A 869 24.06 4.59 -31.48
CA ASN A 869 25.15 5.15 -30.68
C ASN A 869 24.99 4.87 -29.18
N LEU A 870 23.76 4.95 -28.64
CA LEU A 870 23.48 4.55 -27.25
C LEU A 870 23.78 3.07 -27.03
N ARG A 871 23.31 2.18 -27.91
CA ARG A 871 23.56 0.73 -27.82
C ARG A 871 25.05 0.40 -27.96
N ALA A 872 25.75 1.07 -28.87
CA ALA A 872 27.20 0.92 -29.04
C ALA A 872 27.98 1.35 -27.79
N SER A 873 27.43 2.27 -27.01
CA SER A 873 27.98 2.72 -25.72
C SER A 873 27.60 1.81 -24.54
N GLY A 874 26.96 0.66 -24.81
CA GLY A 874 26.56 -0.33 -23.81
C GLY A 874 25.24 -0.02 -23.10
N VAL A 875 24.46 0.97 -23.58
CA VAL A 875 23.18 1.33 -22.97
C VAL A 875 22.08 0.37 -23.41
N LYS A 876 21.36 -0.20 -22.42
CA LYS A 876 20.13 -0.96 -22.65
C LYS A 876 18.97 0.00 -22.90
N VAL A 877 18.45 -0.02 -24.13
CA VAL A 877 17.34 0.83 -24.55
C VAL A 877 16.01 0.07 -24.43
N LEU A 878 15.09 0.60 -23.63
CA LEU A 878 13.73 0.10 -23.46
C LEU A 878 12.73 0.97 -24.21
N GLY A 879 11.68 0.39 -24.78
CA GLY A 879 10.64 1.14 -25.51
C GLY A 879 9.41 1.43 -24.66
N GLY A 880 8.92 2.67 -24.70
CA GLY A 880 7.56 3.02 -24.31
C GLY A 880 6.52 2.56 -25.35
N PRO A 881 5.21 2.65 -25.06
CA PRO A 881 4.13 2.20 -25.94
C PRO A 881 4.25 2.57 -27.42
N LYS A 882 4.56 3.83 -27.76
CA LYS A 882 4.66 4.24 -29.18
C LYS A 882 5.99 3.78 -29.78
N ALA A 883 7.09 3.87 -29.04
CA ALA A 883 8.38 3.33 -29.48
C ALA A 883 8.33 1.81 -29.78
N MET A 884 7.63 1.03 -28.95
CA MET A 884 7.41 -0.41 -29.20
C MET A 884 6.55 -0.64 -30.44
N SER A 885 5.43 0.07 -30.57
CA SER A 885 4.50 -0.08 -31.70
C SER A 885 5.13 0.32 -33.04
N SER A 886 6.10 1.24 -33.02
CA SER A 886 6.85 1.68 -34.20
C SER A 886 8.02 0.75 -34.60
N GLY A 887 8.36 -0.24 -33.77
CA GLY A 887 9.50 -1.14 -34.00
C GLY A 887 10.88 -0.53 -33.75
N LEU A 888 11.00 0.60 -33.03
CA LEU A 888 12.29 1.19 -32.65
C LEU A 888 13.04 0.38 -31.58
N CYS A 889 12.27 -0.34 -30.75
CA CYS A 889 12.76 -1.09 -29.59
C CYS A 889 12.09 -2.46 -29.50
N ASP A 890 12.85 -3.45 -29.01
CA ASP A 890 12.40 -4.84 -28.88
C ASP A 890 11.92 -5.18 -27.46
N VAL A 891 12.33 -4.39 -26.46
CA VAL A 891 12.07 -4.66 -25.04
C VAL A 891 11.22 -3.53 -24.45
N PRO A 892 10.02 -3.81 -23.94
CA PRO A 892 9.17 -2.78 -23.36
C PRO A 892 9.68 -2.31 -21.99
N ALA A 893 9.52 -1.02 -21.71
CA ALA A 893 9.66 -0.49 -20.36
C ALA A 893 8.50 -0.96 -19.47
N LYS A 894 8.80 -1.32 -18.21
CA LYS A 894 7.79 -1.78 -17.25
C LYS A 894 6.95 -0.62 -16.69
N GLU A 895 7.59 0.53 -16.49
CA GLU A 895 7.03 1.73 -15.88
C GLU A 895 7.52 2.95 -16.66
N MET A 896 6.67 3.96 -16.81
CA MET A 896 6.99 5.19 -17.56
C MET A 896 7.78 6.21 -16.73
N LYS A 897 7.75 6.06 -15.39
CA LYS A 897 8.52 6.86 -14.44
C LYS A 897 9.45 5.92 -13.68
N CYS A 898 10.70 5.82 -14.14
CA CYS A 898 11.70 4.94 -13.55
C CYS A 898 13.05 5.64 -13.55
N GLU A 899 13.71 5.68 -12.39
CA GLU A 899 15.14 6.01 -12.27
C GLU A 899 15.89 4.68 -12.32
N TYR A 900 16.61 4.42 -13.42
CA TYR A 900 17.34 3.17 -13.60
C TYR A 900 18.67 3.22 -12.83
N GLY A 901 19.33 4.37 -12.79
CA GLY A 901 20.60 4.55 -12.08
C GLY A 901 21.78 3.70 -12.61
N ASP A 902 21.63 3.11 -13.79
CA ASP A 902 22.64 2.31 -14.49
C ASP A 902 22.63 2.60 -15.99
N LEU A 903 23.34 1.81 -16.81
CA LEU A 903 23.35 1.94 -18.27
C LEU A 903 22.04 1.43 -18.92
N THR A 904 20.91 1.92 -18.45
CA THR A 904 19.57 1.68 -19.02
C THR A 904 18.86 3.02 -19.21
N CYS A 905 18.06 3.13 -20.28
CA CYS A 905 17.11 4.23 -20.47
C CYS A 905 15.87 3.76 -21.22
N MET A 906 14.79 4.52 -21.09
CA MET A 906 13.59 4.37 -21.91
C MET A 906 13.62 5.33 -23.10
N VAL A 907 13.00 4.93 -24.21
CA VAL A 907 12.75 5.76 -25.39
C VAL A 907 11.25 5.80 -25.64
N GLU A 908 10.72 6.98 -25.90
CA GLU A 908 9.31 7.15 -26.28
C GLU A 908 9.16 8.16 -27.42
N ILE A 909 8.12 7.98 -28.24
CA ILE A 909 7.78 8.87 -29.34
C ILE A 909 6.70 9.84 -28.90
N VAL A 910 6.89 11.12 -29.22
CA VAL A 910 5.90 12.18 -29.00
C VAL A 910 5.48 12.85 -30.31
N ASP A 911 4.23 13.29 -30.38
CA ASP A 911 3.63 13.84 -31.60
C ASP A 911 4.02 15.29 -31.87
N ASP A 912 4.29 16.05 -30.80
CA ASP A 912 4.58 17.48 -30.76
C ASP A 912 5.19 17.89 -29.41
N MET A 913 5.53 19.18 -29.29
CA MET A 913 6.07 19.81 -28.09
C MET A 913 5.13 19.72 -26.88
N ASP A 914 3.82 19.85 -27.09
CA ASP A 914 2.82 19.80 -26.01
C ASP A 914 2.86 18.43 -25.34
N GLN A 915 2.86 17.36 -26.14
CA GLN A 915 2.96 16.00 -25.63
C GLN A 915 4.31 15.73 -24.94
N ALA A 916 5.41 16.34 -25.42
CA ALA A 916 6.72 16.25 -24.76
C ALA A 916 6.69 16.87 -23.35
N ILE A 917 6.13 18.07 -23.23
CA ILE A 917 6.02 18.80 -21.96
C ILE A 917 5.07 18.08 -21.00
N ASP A 918 3.91 17.62 -21.48
CA ASP A 918 2.94 16.84 -20.69
C ASP A 918 3.57 15.54 -20.18
N TRP A 919 4.39 14.88 -21.00
CA TRP A 919 5.15 13.71 -20.58
C TRP A 919 6.10 14.04 -19.44
N ILE A 920 6.92 15.08 -19.62
CA ILE A 920 7.91 15.53 -18.63
C ILE A 920 7.23 15.91 -17.31
N HIS A 921 6.13 16.67 -17.34
CA HIS A 921 5.41 17.05 -16.12
C HIS A 921 4.77 15.85 -15.42
N LYS A 922 4.31 14.86 -16.18
CA LYS A 922 3.65 13.67 -15.65
C LYS A 922 4.63 12.64 -15.08
N TYR A 923 5.73 12.39 -15.79
CA TYR A 923 6.65 11.29 -15.49
C TYR A 923 8.02 11.73 -14.98
N GLY A 924 8.40 13.00 -15.16
CA GLY A 924 9.62 13.56 -14.58
C GLY A 924 9.58 13.67 -13.05
N SER A 925 10.77 13.86 -12.49
CA SER A 925 10.91 14.22 -11.07
C SER A 925 11.05 15.73 -10.84
N GLY A 926 11.01 16.53 -11.91
CA GLY A 926 11.24 17.97 -11.86
C GLY A 926 12.70 18.32 -11.55
N HIS A 927 13.64 17.42 -11.88
CA HIS A 927 15.07 17.57 -11.66
C HIS A 927 15.73 18.34 -12.80
N THR A 928 16.13 17.65 -13.86
CA THR A 928 16.77 18.26 -15.03
C THR A 928 16.13 17.76 -16.30
N GLU A 929 15.75 18.67 -17.19
CA GLU A 929 15.12 18.34 -18.47
C GLU A 929 15.85 19.08 -19.59
N ALA A 930 16.07 18.45 -20.73
CA ALA A 930 16.78 19.06 -21.84
C ALA A 930 16.02 18.92 -23.15
N ILE A 931 16.13 19.93 -24.01
CA ILE A 931 15.71 19.88 -25.41
C ILE A 931 16.92 19.96 -26.33
N VAL A 932 16.89 19.18 -27.42
CA VAL A 932 17.80 19.30 -28.56
C VAL A 932 17.00 19.77 -29.77
N CYS A 933 17.38 20.91 -30.33
CA CYS A 933 16.71 21.58 -31.45
C CYS A 933 17.73 22.36 -32.31
N ALA A 934 17.32 22.84 -33.49
CA ALA A 934 18.17 23.73 -34.29
C ALA A 934 18.44 25.04 -33.52
N ASP A 935 19.62 25.64 -33.71
CA ASP A 935 20.05 26.82 -32.95
C ASP A 935 19.11 28.02 -33.13
N ASP A 936 18.56 28.18 -34.35
CA ASP A 936 17.63 29.23 -34.78
C ASP A 936 16.15 28.90 -34.52
N SER A 937 15.84 27.76 -33.89
CA SER A 937 14.47 27.34 -33.58
C SER A 937 13.95 27.98 -32.28
N ASP A 938 12.73 28.53 -32.35
CA ASP A 938 11.99 29.05 -31.18
C ASP A 938 11.60 27.94 -30.18
N ALA A 939 11.61 26.66 -30.62
CA ALA A 939 11.26 25.51 -29.81
C ALA A 939 12.08 25.42 -28.51
N GLY A 940 13.36 25.83 -28.56
CA GLY A 940 14.23 25.85 -27.40
C GLY A 940 13.76 26.82 -26.31
N GLU A 941 13.38 28.04 -26.70
CA GLU A 941 12.89 29.06 -25.76
C GLU A 941 11.52 28.71 -25.22
N GLU A 942 10.65 28.16 -26.07
CA GLU A 942 9.34 27.67 -25.66
C GLU A 942 9.46 26.56 -24.60
N PHE A 943 10.37 25.60 -24.81
CA PHE A 943 10.61 24.52 -23.85
C PHE A 943 11.18 25.04 -22.53
N LEU A 944 12.17 25.94 -22.58
CA LEU A 944 12.75 26.59 -21.39
C LEU A 944 11.69 27.32 -20.55
N GLN A 945 10.71 27.96 -21.20
CA GLN A 945 9.64 28.69 -20.51
C GLN A 945 8.57 27.76 -19.91
N ARG A 946 8.22 26.67 -20.60
CA ARG A 946 7.06 25.84 -20.26
C ARG A 946 7.39 24.63 -19.36
N VAL A 947 8.63 24.16 -19.37
CA VAL A 947 9.04 23.02 -18.54
C VAL A 947 9.32 23.47 -17.11
N ASP A 948 8.67 22.83 -16.14
CA ASP A 948 8.75 23.20 -14.73
C ASP A 948 9.66 22.22 -13.96
N ALA A 949 10.95 22.29 -14.24
CA ALA A 949 12.00 21.53 -13.57
C ALA A 949 12.99 22.45 -12.84
N ALA A 950 13.84 21.87 -12.01
CA ALA A 950 14.88 22.63 -11.30
C ALA A 950 15.96 23.16 -12.25
N CYS A 951 16.24 22.42 -13.33
CA CYS A 951 17.12 22.83 -14.41
C CYS A 951 16.46 22.47 -15.75
N VAL A 952 16.45 23.42 -16.69
CA VAL A 952 15.94 23.22 -18.05
C VAL A 952 17.01 23.69 -19.03
N PHE A 953 17.40 22.84 -19.98
CA PHE A 953 18.54 23.07 -20.86
C PHE A 953 18.15 23.03 -22.35
N LYS A 954 18.76 23.91 -23.15
CA LYS A 954 18.73 23.88 -24.61
C LYS A 954 20.09 23.42 -25.13
N ASN A 955 20.12 22.41 -25.99
CA ASN A 955 21.32 21.91 -26.68
C ASN A 955 22.50 21.59 -25.73
N ALA A 956 22.20 21.14 -24.51
CA ALA A 956 23.19 20.80 -23.49
C ALA A 956 22.78 19.54 -22.72
N SER A 957 23.79 18.78 -22.27
CA SER A 957 23.60 17.56 -21.49
C SER A 957 22.98 17.85 -20.12
N THR A 958 22.09 16.96 -19.66
CA THR A 958 21.49 17.04 -18.32
C THR A 958 22.55 16.95 -17.21
N ARG A 959 23.73 16.38 -17.51
CA ARG A 959 24.87 16.26 -16.59
C ARG A 959 25.44 17.61 -16.15
N PHE A 960 25.19 18.69 -16.87
CA PHE A 960 25.62 20.03 -16.46
C PHE A 960 24.93 20.53 -15.18
N ALA A 961 23.80 19.94 -14.77
CA ALA A 961 23.10 20.29 -13.53
C ALA A 961 23.90 19.84 -12.29
N ASP A 962 24.91 20.61 -11.92
CA ASP A 962 25.87 20.37 -10.84
C ASP A 962 26.44 21.71 -10.37
N GLY A 963 26.57 21.90 -9.05
CA GLY A 963 26.98 23.18 -8.47
C GLY A 963 28.37 23.64 -8.88
N TYR A 964 29.34 22.72 -9.04
CA TYR A 964 30.67 23.09 -9.52
C TYR A 964 30.61 23.52 -10.99
N ARG A 965 29.90 22.76 -11.83
CA ARG A 965 29.71 23.08 -13.27
C ARG A 965 28.96 24.40 -13.49
N PHE A 966 28.08 24.78 -12.56
CA PHE A 966 27.38 26.07 -12.56
C PHE A 966 28.20 27.24 -12.02
N GLY A 967 29.43 27.00 -11.56
CA GLY A 967 30.30 28.05 -11.00
C GLY A 967 29.98 28.43 -9.55
N LEU A 968 29.22 27.59 -8.82
CA LEU A 968 28.93 27.79 -7.39
C LEU A 968 30.09 27.36 -6.49
N GLY A 969 31.13 26.73 -7.04
CA GLY A 969 32.31 26.19 -6.35
C GLY A 969 32.05 24.83 -5.71
N ALA A 970 30.94 24.67 -4.99
CA ALA A 970 30.45 23.38 -4.52
C ALA A 970 28.93 23.41 -4.34
N GLU A 971 28.34 22.24 -4.08
CA GLU A 971 26.93 22.11 -3.72
C GLU A 971 26.74 21.20 -2.50
N VAL A 972 25.70 21.49 -1.71
CA VAL A 972 25.25 20.57 -0.66
C VAL A 972 24.32 19.51 -1.23
N GLY A 973 23.56 19.85 -2.28
CA GLY A 973 22.30 19.23 -2.66
C GLY A 973 21.89 19.69 -4.05
N ILE A 974 21.14 18.86 -4.78
CA ILE A 974 20.20 19.39 -5.77
C ILE A 974 18.82 19.38 -5.14
N SER A 975 18.09 20.48 -5.25
CA SER A 975 16.73 20.61 -4.73
C SER A 975 15.74 20.65 -5.87
N THR A 976 14.77 19.73 -5.86
CA THR A 976 13.57 19.80 -6.71
C THR A 976 12.41 20.51 -6.02
N GLY A 977 12.62 20.97 -4.77
CA GLY A 977 11.64 21.77 -4.04
C GLY A 977 11.35 23.09 -4.74
N ARG A 978 10.10 23.54 -4.68
CA ARG A 978 9.65 24.81 -5.30
C ARG A 978 9.73 26.02 -4.36
N ILE A 979 10.20 25.80 -3.13
CA ILE A 979 10.29 26.82 -2.07
C ILE A 979 11.74 26.87 -1.61
N HIS A 980 12.19 28.07 -1.22
CA HIS A 980 13.53 28.37 -0.72
C HIS A 980 14.63 28.32 -1.78
N ALA A 981 15.13 27.12 -2.12
CA ALA A 981 16.19 26.93 -3.10
C ALA A 981 15.84 25.77 -4.04
N ARG A 982 16.11 25.94 -5.34
CA ARG A 982 15.79 25.00 -6.42
C ARG A 982 16.97 24.88 -7.37
N GLY A 983 17.30 23.67 -7.78
CA GLY A 983 18.52 23.33 -8.53
C GLY A 983 19.71 23.03 -7.61
N PRO A 984 20.94 23.07 -8.14
CA PRO A 984 22.16 22.95 -7.34
C PRO A 984 22.22 24.00 -6.22
N VAL A 985 22.40 23.55 -4.98
CA VAL A 985 22.32 24.37 -3.77
C VAL A 985 23.74 24.71 -3.28
N GLY A 986 24.22 25.89 -3.67
CA GLY A 986 25.46 26.49 -3.17
C GLY A 986 25.25 27.37 -1.93
N VAL A 987 26.16 28.34 -1.70
CA VAL A 987 26.15 29.23 -0.51
C VAL A 987 24.83 29.99 -0.36
N GLU A 988 24.29 30.57 -1.44
CA GLU A 988 23.05 31.35 -1.38
C GLU A 988 21.84 30.53 -0.92
N GLY A 989 21.79 29.24 -1.30
CA GLY A 989 20.73 28.33 -0.87
C GLY A 989 20.79 27.93 0.61
N LEU A 990 21.83 28.35 1.33
CA LEU A 990 21.98 28.16 2.78
C LEU A 990 21.75 29.46 3.57
N LEU A 991 21.19 30.48 2.92
CA LEU A 991 20.84 31.77 3.51
C LEU A 991 19.33 31.96 3.47
N THR A 992 18.82 32.73 4.41
CA THR A 992 17.46 33.30 4.38
C THR A 992 17.53 34.82 4.44
N VAL A 993 16.40 35.48 4.58
CA VAL A 993 16.29 36.94 4.62
C VAL A 993 15.69 37.43 5.93
N LYS A 994 16.15 38.60 6.38
CA LYS A 994 15.63 39.30 7.57
C LYS A 994 15.33 40.76 7.23
N TRP A 995 14.21 41.26 7.73
CA TRP A 995 13.84 42.66 7.62
C TRP A 995 14.39 43.47 8.79
N GLN A 996 15.04 44.60 8.49
CA GLN A 996 15.53 45.57 9.46
C GLN A 996 14.86 46.92 9.20
N LEU A 997 14.13 47.41 10.18
CA LEU A 997 13.54 48.75 10.17
C LEU A 997 14.39 49.67 11.04
N ARG A 998 14.81 50.80 10.49
CA ARG A 998 15.65 51.79 11.16
C ARG A 998 14.99 53.15 11.12
N SER A 999 14.89 53.77 12.29
CA SER A 999 14.45 55.14 12.45
C SER A 999 15.68 56.06 12.52
N ALA A 1000 15.70 57.10 11.70
CA ALA A 1000 16.75 58.12 11.69
C ALA A 1000 16.54 59.16 12.81
N ASP A 1001 15.29 59.53 13.10
CA ASP A 1001 14.93 60.68 13.94
C ASP A 1001 14.42 60.30 15.34
N GLY A 1002 14.75 59.12 15.84
CA GLY A 1002 14.35 58.66 17.18
C GLY A 1002 13.11 57.76 17.17
N ILE A 1003 12.05 58.11 17.91
CA ILE A 1003 10.89 57.23 18.13
C ILE A 1003 9.87 57.38 17.00
N ASN A 1004 9.57 56.28 16.32
CA ASN A 1004 8.45 56.15 15.38
C ASN A 1004 7.49 55.09 15.92
N TYR A 1005 6.18 55.37 15.88
CA TYR A 1005 5.15 54.41 16.32
C TYR A 1005 3.93 54.47 15.41
N VAL A 1006 3.21 53.35 15.31
CA VAL A 1006 2.14 53.16 14.31
C VAL A 1006 0.99 54.16 14.48
N GLY A 1007 0.76 54.66 15.71
CA GLY A 1007 -0.28 55.66 16.00
C GLY A 1007 -0.13 56.96 15.22
N GLU A 1008 1.07 57.35 14.78
CA GLU A 1008 1.32 58.56 13.99
C GLU A 1008 0.76 58.48 12.57
N PHE A 1009 0.44 57.26 12.11
CA PHE A 1009 -0.06 56.97 10.76
C PHE A 1009 -1.58 56.72 10.73
N GLY A 1010 -2.26 56.71 11.88
CA GLY A 1010 -3.68 56.39 12.01
C GLY A 1010 -4.52 57.50 12.67
N GLY A 1011 -5.85 57.42 12.52
CA GLY A 1011 -6.82 58.40 13.04
C GLY A 1011 -7.28 59.43 12.02
N ASP A 1012 -8.16 60.35 12.44
CA ASP A 1012 -8.76 61.39 11.57
C ASP A 1012 -7.73 62.45 11.13
N ASN A 1013 -6.59 62.55 11.81
CA ASN A 1013 -5.56 63.55 11.52
C ASN A 1013 -4.14 62.98 11.73
N PRO A 1014 -3.64 62.14 10.79
CA PRO A 1014 -2.33 61.50 10.92
C PRO A 1014 -1.20 62.52 10.85
N THR A 1015 -0.22 62.39 11.74
CA THR A 1015 0.96 63.28 11.82
C THR A 1015 2.06 62.85 10.86
N LYS A 1016 2.05 61.60 10.39
CA LYS A 1016 2.99 61.05 9.39
C LYS A 1016 2.25 60.30 8.29
N LYS A 1017 2.92 60.15 7.14
CA LYS A 1017 2.40 59.43 5.97
C LYS A 1017 3.41 58.39 5.49
N TYR A 1018 2.90 57.28 4.99
CA TYR A 1018 3.73 56.29 4.32
C TYR A 1018 4.20 56.83 2.96
N THR A 1019 5.49 56.69 2.66
CA THR A 1019 6.11 57.07 1.38
C THR A 1019 6.35 55.86 0.50
N HIS A 1020 6.73 54.71 1.08
CA HIS A 1020 7.08 53.47 0.38
C HIS A 1020 8.05 53.67 -0.80
N LYS A 1021 8.95 54.64 -0.67
CA LYS A 1021 9.90 55.00 -1.73
C LYS A 1021 11.01 53.97 -1.80
N GLU A 1022 11.11 53.25 -2.91
CA GLU A 1022 12.23 52.33 -3.15
C GLU A 1022 13.56 53.12 -3.19
N LEU A 1023 14.57 52.58 -2.51
CA LEU A 1023 15.92 53.13 -2.41
C LEU A 1023 16.95 52.21 -3.08
N MET A 1024 16.57 50.97 -3.41
CA MET A 1024 17.37 49.97 -4.13
C MET A 1024 16.47 49.13 -5.02
#